data_AF-A0A7S8IZM4-F1
#
_entry.id   AF-A0A7S8IZM4-F1
#
_cell.length_a   1.000
_cell.length_b   1.000
_cell.length_c   1.000
_cell.angle_alpha   90.00
_cell.angle_beta   90.00
_cell.angle_gamma   90.00
#
_symmetry.space_group_name_H-M   'P 1'
#
loop_
_entity.id
_entity.type
_entity.pdbx_description
1 polymer ?
#
loop_
_entity_poly.entity_id
_entity_poly.type
_entity_poly.pdbx_seq_one_letter_code
_entity_poly.pdbx_strand_id
1 'polypeptide(L)'
;MPTSAMPEEGRSSGSERNVDKPAVSILGFVLGLIALLSLIIVALPKIARSWAVSQLTSVLIHKVEIDHLEMNIITGHLHVGGLRIRSKEDNSELAVIRQINADVEMLPLFKREVSLSRLDIISPVVHLLRAEDSVWNVPALDTRASSSDSKAGISIHVQNAVLRDGCLIVEDRSVSPARTERMDEIQLTLMDLSPASKDPATIHGSARVFDSGTIMIEGAALSDLRSGNMKVDLADVSLAPLQEYFSGHMHVNGRVNAHLSVTWPSTGTSPVVVSGALEGHDMTLSSSGRPMGHVAMVSVSQGEVMWPDMVAMDRLVVNKPEIWVYRNESGHFVGLGARKGDSPKPTPMSESNNIQSEAATTPTQWRIGTIVVRGGTVHLEDRSVTPVYSDMLEHFEMTLDDFMSTPDHPVMIAARADIASGGALALQGRAALLGPTPSLSLKASIHRMVLPSTNPYLKRTVSHYTTDGTLTTAMDIRLSDDRLEITSDVTLSDLQVEPIQDSTHRTVQERIGLPLGLLITLLKDDAGRIVITFPVSGPLSNPSFDWTNAVWATLRNAVVKLITLPIRSIGRFVMGGHQHDELALDPIIFDPGSSAIRPDMERKLQDLARLLRSANRTILHITPVLCPADLEAFRRLPPASWPVPDLDTPETAGHVLAVRRAYLVAARLAGLKKLSSARLPVDPPRQDTSDGGMPRVELQLEKTDGANVIGRTLSRNQG
;
A
#
# COMPACT_ATOMS: atom_id res chain seq x y z
N MET A 1 -96.64 4.66 75.95
CA MET A 1 -97.82 4.05 76.60
C MET A 1 -97.40 2.70 77.16
N PRO A 2 -97.90 2.35 78.35
CA PRO A 2 -97.15 1.77 79.47
C PRO A 2 -97.12 0.23 79.40
N THR A 3 -96.41 -0.54 80.22
CA THR A 3 -96.67 -0.81 81.66
C THR A 3 -95.71 -1.96 82.03
N SER A 4 -94.72 -1.78 82.91
CA SER A 4 -94.69 -2.28 84.31
C SER A 4 -95.03 -3.77 84.49
N ALA A 5 -94.08 -4.58 85.00
CA ALA A 5 -94.19 -5.29 86.29
C ALA A 5 -93.05 -6.33 86.49
N MET A 6 -92.37 -6.24 87.65
CA MET A 6 -91.56 -7.28 88.33
C MET A 6 -92.51 -8.32 89.01
N PRO A 7 -92.10 -9.22 89.94
CA PRO A 7 -90.80 -9.76 90.44
C PRO A 7 -90.82 -11.33 90.49
N GLU A 8 -89.78 -12.09 90.89
CA GLU A 8 -89.37 -12.55 92.24
C GLU A 8 -88.13 -13.47 92.03
N GLU A 9 -86.96 -13.23 92.65
CA GLU A 9 -86.49 -13.65 93.98
C GLU A 9 -86.25 -15.17 94.18
N GLY A 10 -84.98 -15.57 94.39
CA GLY A 10 -84.65 -16.91 94.90
C GLY A 10 -83.20 -17.41 94.80
N ARG A 11 -82.37 -17.05 95.79
CA ARG A 11 -81.22 -17.81 96.37
C ARG A 11 -79.82 -17.81 95.72
N SER A 12 -78.99 -16.94 96.31
CA SER A 12 -77.75 -17.20 97.10
C SER A 12 -76.57 -18.04 96.56
N SER A 13 -75.39 -17.39 96.64
CA SER A 13 -74.08 -17.85 97.12
C SER A 13 -73.04 -18.32 96.09
N GLY A 14 -71.94 -17.55 96.01
CA GLY A 14 -70.69 -18.00 95.38
C GLY A 14 -69.79 -16.84 94.94
N SER A 15 -69.04 -16.27 95.87
CA SER A 15 -68.00 -15.26 95.61
C SER A 15 -66.77 -15.90 94.95
N GLU A 16 -66.48 -15.57 93.69
CA GLU A 16 -65.13 -15.58 93.14
C GLU A 16 -64.92 -14.34 92.26
N ARG A 17 -63.81 -13.62 92.52
CA ARG A 17 -63.41 -12.41 91.79
C ARG A 17 -63.07 -12.78 90.35
N ASN A 18 -63.88 -12.32 89.40
CA ASN A 18 -63.61 -12.45 87.98
C ASN A 18 -62.66 -11.31 87.57
N VAL A 19 -61.36 -11.63 87.46
CA VAL A 19 -60.36 -10.76 86.83
C VAL A 19 -60.61 -10.77 85.32
N ASP A 20 -60.61 -9.59 84.69
CA ASP A 20 -60.91 -9.35 83.28
C ASP A 20 -60.16 -10.31 82.32
N LYS A 21 -60.88 -11.30 81.77
CA LYS A 21 -60.38 -12.28 80.79
C LYS A 21 -60.15 -11.79 79.34
N PRO A 22 -60.67 -10.65 78.83
CA PRO A 22 -60.39 -10.26 77.44
C PRO A 22 -58.96 -9.73 77.23
N ALA A 23 -58.33 -9.12 78.25
CA ALA A 23 -56.99 -8.55 78.12
C ALA A 23 -55.89 -9.62 77.97
N VAL A 24 -56.02 -10.77 78.64
CA VAL A 24 -55.06 -11.88 78.57
C VAL A 24 -55.13 -12.62 77.22
N SER A 25 -56.33 -12.73 76.62
CA SER A 25 -56.52 -13.34 75.30
C SER A 25 -55.97 -12.45 74.17
N ILE A 26 -56.13 -11.13 74.26
CA ILE A 26 -55.56 -10.18 73.31
C ILE A 26 -54.04 -10.16 73.41
N LEU A 27 -53.47 -10.16 74.63
CA LEU A 27 -52.02 -10.20 74.84
C LEU A 27 -51.39 -11.52 74.34
N GLY A 28 -52.04 -12.66 74.59
CA GLY A 28 -51.62 -13.96 74.05
C GLY A 28 -51.69 -14.03 72.53
N PHE A 29 -52.71 -13.43 71.92
CA PHE A 29 -52.84 -13.33 70.45
C PHE A 29 -51.76 -12.43 69.84
N VAL A 30 -51.48 -11.27 70.46
CA VAL A 30 -50.41 -10.36 70.02
C VAL A 30 -49.03 -11.00 70.17
N LEU A 31 -48.74 -11.68 71.29
CA LEU A 31 -47.50 -12.42 71.49
C LEU A 31 -47.37 -13.59 70.51
N GLY A 32 -48.46 -14.31 70.25
CA GLY A 32 -48.50 -15.37 69.23
C GLY A 32 -48.26 -14.83 67.83
N LEU A 33 -48.82 -13.67 67.48
CA LEU A 33 -48.60 -12.99 66.20
C LEU A 33 -47.16 -12.48 66.07
N ILE A 34 -46.57 -11.92 67.13
CA ILE A 34 -45.16 -11.48 67.15
C ILE A 34 -44.22 -12.69 67.03
N ALA A 35 -44.51 -13.79 67.73
CA ALA A 35 -43.73 -15.03 67.62
C ALA A 35 -43.84 -15.65 66.23
N LEU A 36 -45.04 -15.63 65.62
CA LEU A 36 -45.27 -16.05 64.24
C LEU A 36 -44.53 -15.13 63.25
N LEU A 37 -44.61 -13.81 63.44
CA LEU A 37 -43.88 -12.83 62.63
C LEU A 37 -42.37 -13.06 62.75
N SER A 38 -41.86 -13.30 63.96
CA SER A 38 -40.46 -13.58 64.23
C SER A 38 -40.01 -14.89 63.59
N LEU A 39 -40.83 -15.94 63.67
CA LEU A 39 -40.59 -17.22 63.01
C LEU A 39 -40.58 -17.05 61.48
N ILE A 40 -41.51 -16.28 60.92
CA ILE A 40 -41.54 -15.94 59.51
C ILE A 40 -40.27 -15.17 59.13
N ILE A 41 -39.87 -14.15 59.89
CA ILE A 41 -38.64 -13.38 59.64
C ILE A 41 -37.39 -14.28 59.65
N VAL A 42 -37.32 -15.28 60.53
CA VAL A 42 -36.18 -16.21 60.60
C VAL A 42 -36.23 -17.30 59.51
N ALA A 43 -37.42 -17.80 59.16
CA ALA A 43 -37.59 -18.87 58.18
C ALA A 43 -37.55 -18.35 56.73
N LEU A 44 -38.04 -17.14 56.48
CA LEU A 44 -38.22 -16.57 55.14
C LEU A 44 -36.89 -16.48 54.35
N PRO A 45 -35.74 -16.07 54.90
CA PRO A 45 -34.49 -16.04 54.15
C PRO A 45 -34.04 -17.43 53.66
N LYS A 46 -34.26 -18.48 54.46
CA LYS A 46 -33.94 -19.86 54.07
C LYS A 46 -34.85 -20.36 52.94
N ILE A 47 -36.14 -20.06 53.05
CA ILE A 47 -37.14 -20.39 52.02
C ILE A 47 -36.83 -19.62 50.74
N ALA A 48 -36.57 -18.32 50.84
CA ALA A 48 -36.22 -17.44 49.72
C ALA A 48 -34.95 -17.91 49.01
N ARG A 49 -33.90 -18.33 49.74
CA ARG A 49 -32.68 -18.93 49.16
C ARG A 49 -33.00 -20.19 48.36
N SER A 50 -33.70 -21.15 48.97
CA SER A 50 -34.03 -22.42 48.30
C SER A 50 -34.92 -22.20 47.07
N TRP A 51 -35.87 -21.29 47.18
CA TRP A 51 -36.75 -20.90 46.08
C TRP A 51 -35.95 -20.22 44.96
N ALA A 52 -35.11 -19.23 45.29
CA ALA A 52 -34.27 -18.53 44.31
C ALA A 52 -33.33 -19.47 43.56
N VAL A 53 -32.65 -20.39 44.27
CA VAL A 53 -31.79 -21.41 43.64
C VAL A 53 -32.61 -22.28 42.67
N SER A 54 -33.79 -22.74 43.08
CA SER A 54 -34.65 -23.56 42.23
C SER A 54 -35.14 -22.81 40.98
N GLN A 55 -35.54 -21.54 41.14
CA GLN A 55 -36.01 -20.71 40.03
C GLN A 55 -34.87 -20.37 39.07
N LEU A 56 -33.73 -19.90 39.58
CA LEU A 56 -32.58 -19.55 38.75
C LEU A 56 -32.01 -20.77 38.00
N THR A 57 -31.98 -21.95 38.63
CA THR A 57 -31.56 -23.20 37.97
C THR A 57 -32.51 -23.57 36.82
N SER A 58 -33.81 -23.30 36.97
CA SER A 58 -34.79 -23.56 35.92
C SER A 58 -34.71 -22.58 34.76
N VAL A 59 -34.45 -21.30 35.04
CA VAL A 59 -34.40 -20.22 34.03
C VAL A 59 -33.07 -20.23 33.26
N LEU A 60 -31.94 -20.42 33.96
CA LEU A 60 -30.61 -20.38 33.35
C LEU A 60 -30.19 -21.74 32.75
N ILE A 61 -30.94 -22.81 33.00
CA ILE A 61 -30.63 -24.18 32.54
C ILE A 61 -29.24 -24.67 33.05
N HIS A 62 -28.69 -23.97 34.05
CA HIS A 62 -27.38 -24.20 34.66
C HIS A 62 -27.52 -24.43 36.16
N LYS A 63 -26.54 -25.10 36.77
CA LYS A 63 -26.57 -25.33 38.22
C LYS A 63 -26.24 -24.04 38.94
N VAL A 64 -27.15 -23.59 39.82
CA VAL A 64 -26.96 -22.36 40.62
C VAL A 64 -26.73 -22.71 42.08
N GLU A 65 -25.73 -22.10 42.69
CA GLU A 65 -25.43 -22.18 44.11
C GLU A 65 -25.40 -20.77 44.70
N ILE A 66 -25.97 -20.58 45.89
CA ILE A 66 -25.92 -19.32 46.64
C ILE A 66 -25.40 -19.67 48.03
N ASP A 67 -24.33 -19.04 48.51
CA ASP A 67 -23.75 -19.34 49.83
C ASP A 67 -24.69 -18.87 50.95
N HIS A 68 -25.13 -17.62 50.91
CA HIS A 68 -26.09 -17.05 51.86
C HIS A 68 -26.98 -15.98 51.22
N LEU A 69 -28.18 -15.82 51.78
CA LEU A 69 -29.16 -14.81 51.40
C LEU A 69 -29.75 -14.21 52.68
N GLU A 70 -29.64 -12.90 52.82
CA GLU A 70 -30.21 -12.12 53.91
C GLU A 70 -31.22 -11.13 53.34
N MET A 71 -32.35 -10.98 54.02
CA MET A 71 -33.41 -10.08 53.57
C MET A 71 -34.01 -9.36 54.77
N ASN A 72 -34.02 -8.04 54.73
CA ASN A 72 -34.78 -7.21 55.66
C ASN A 72 -36.10 -6.82 55.01
N ILE A 73 -37.19 -7.43 55.47
CA ILE A 73 -38.54 -7.24 54.90
C ILE A 73 -39.10 -5.84 55.22
N ILE A 74 -38.60 -5.17 56.27
CA ILE A 74 -39.06 -3.83 56.67
C ILE A 74 -38.43 -2.77 55.79
N THR A 75 -37.10 -2.83 55.58
CA THR A 75 -36.38 -1.86 54.76
C THR A 75 -36.37 -2.22 53.27
N GLY A 76 -36.63 -3.48 52.94
CA GLY A 76 -36.53 -4.02 51.59
C GLY A 76 -35.12 -4.31 51.09
N HIS A 77 -34.13 -4.25 51.99
CA HIS A 77 -32.74 -4.57 51.65
C HIS A 77 -32.55 -6.08 51.52
N LEU A 78 -32.06 -6.52 50.36
CA LEU A 78 -31.69 -7.89 50.04
C LEU A 78 -30.16 -7.96 49.84
N HIS A 79 -29.52 -8.94 50.48
CA HIS A 79 -28.11 -9.24 50.33
C HIS A 79 -27.94 -10.70 49.91
N VAL A 80 -27.27 -10.94 48.80
CA VAL A 80 -26.94 -12.28 48.30
C VAL A 80 -25.42 -12.39 48.21
N GLY A 81 -24.83 -13.34 48.93
CA GLY A 81 -23.40 -13.57 48.92
C GLY A 81 -23.05 -14.92 48.29
N GLY A 82 -21.98 -14.92 47.48
CA GLY A 82 -21.40 -16.12 46.89
C GLY A 82 -22.33 -16.85 45.91
N LEU A 83 -22.90 -16.12 44.95
CA LEU A 83 -23.66 -16.72 43.86
C LEU A 83 -22.68 -17.37 42.87
N ARG A 84 -22.88 -18.64 42.54
CA ARG A 84 -22.09 -19.38 41.55
C ARG A 84 -23.03 -20.03 40.54
N ILE A 85 -22.69 -19.89 39.26
CA ILE A 85 -23.39 -20.51 38.14
C ILE A 85 -22.40 -21.46 37.48
N ARG A 86 -22.74 -22.75 37.44
CA ARG A 86 -21.95 -23.80 36.81
C ARG A 86 -22.69 -24.42 35.64
N SER A 87 -21.95 -24.70 34.58
CA SER A 87 -22.45 -25.43 33.43
C SER A 87 -22.99 -26.80 33.87
N LYS A 88 -24.11 -27.22 33.29
CA LYS A 88 -24.73 -28.52 33.59
C LYS A 88 -24.01 -29.67 32.87
N GLU A 89 -23.34 -29.37 31.76
CA GLU A 89 -22.73 -30.36 30.87
C GLU A 89 -21.39 -30.85 31.39
N ASP A 90 -20.50 -29.91 31.75
CA ASP A 90 -19.11 -30.17 32.13
C ASP A 90 -18.77 -29.69 33.56
N ASN A 91 -19.73 -29.10 34.27
CA ASN A 91 -19.57 -28.55 35.62
C ASN A 91 -18.48 -27.46 35.73
N SER A 92 -18.13 -26.82 34.62
CA SER A 92 -17.26 -25.63 34.60
C SER A 92 -17.94 -24.43 35.25
N GLU A 93 -17.15 -23.52 35.84
CA GLU A 93 -17.68 -22.29 36.44
C GLU A 93 -17.93 -21.24 35.34
N LEU A 94 -19.20 -20.88 35.13
CA LEU A 94 -19.63 -19.90 34.11
C LEU A 94 -19.66 -18.49 34.67
N ALA A 95 -20.11 -18.34 35.91
CA ALA A 95 -20.09 -17.05 36.59
C ALA A 95 -20.00 -17.21 38.11
N VAL A 96 -19.28 -16.30 38.74
CA VAL A 96 -19.16 -16.17 40.20
C VAL A 96 -19.41 -14.72 40.57
N ILE A 97 -20.41 -14.47 41.41
CA ILE A 97 -20.71 -13.13 41.91
C ILE A 97 -20.49 -13.14 43.43
N ARG A 98 -19.51 -12.36 43.88
CA ARG A 98 -19.16 -12.30 45.30
C ARG A 98 -20.33 -11.78 46.14
N GLN A 99 -20.96 -10.71 45.68
CA GLN A 99 -22.00 -10.02 46.42
C GLN A 99 -22.98 -9.32 45.49
N ILE A 100 -24.27 -9.43 45.81
CA ILE A 100 -25.36 -8.65 45.21
C ILE A 100 -26.13 -7.98 46.34
N ASN A 101 -26.29 -6.66 46.29
CA ASN A 101 -27.17 -5.92 47.18
C ASN A 101 -28.32 -5.35 46.34
N ALA A 102 -29.55 -5.42 46.85
CA ALA A 102 -30.70 -4.83 46.18
C ALA A 102 -31.65 -4.20 47.19
N ASP A 103 -32.13 -3.00 46.90
CA ASP A 103 -33.17 -2.32 47.68
C ASP A 103 -34.49 -2.42 46.93
N VAL A 104 -35.41 -3.23 47.48
CA VAL A 104 -36.73 -3.49 46.89
C VAL A 104 -37.78 -2.58 47.50
N GLU A 105 -38.49 -1.84 46.66
CA GLU A 105 -39.65 -1.07 47.11
C GLU A 105 -40.83 -2.00 47.42
N MET A 106 -41.34 -1.93 48.65
CA MET A 106 -42.37 -2.86 49.13
C MET A 106 -43.77 -2.56 48.60
N LEU A 107 -44.10 -1.29 48.34
CA LEU A 107 -45.45 -0.88 47.92
C LEU A 107 -45.82 -1.36 46.50
N PRO A 108 -44.94 -1.30 45.49
CA PRO A 108 -45.24 -1.82 44.14
C PRO A 108 -45.49 -3.33 44.11
N LEU A 109 -44.96 -4.11 45.06
CA LEU A 109 -45.18 -5.56 45.13
C LEU A 109 -46.67 -5.92 45.24
N PHE A 110 -47.49 -5.09 45.91
CA PHE A 110 -48.95 -5.28 45.98
C PHE A 110 -49.66 -5.07 44.64
N LYS A 111 -49.00 -4.40 43.69
CA LYS A 111 -49.47 -4.19 42.31
C LYS A 111 -48.85 -5.17 41.31
N ARG A 112 -48.13 -6.20 41.79
CA ARG A 112 -47.36 -7.17 40.97
C ARG A 112 -46.22 -6.52 40.17
N GLU A 113 -45.65 -5.45 40.71
CA GLU A 113 -44.49 -4.76 40.16
C GLU A 113 -43.32 -4.88 41.13
N VAL A 114 -42.15 -5.24 40.61
CA VAL A 114 -40.90 -5.30 41.37
C VAL A 114 -40.08 -4.07 40.99
N SER A 115 -40.00 -3.10 41.90
CA SER A 115 -39.21 -1.88 41.71
C SER A 115 -37.97 -1.95 42.60
N LEU A 116 -36.80 -1.84 41.98
CA LEU A 116 -35.50 -1.80 42.63
C LEU A 116 -34.99 -0.36 42.60
N SER A 117 -34.86 0.28 43.77
CA SER A 117 -34.25 1.61 43.86
C SER A 117 -32.73 1.55 43.69
N ARG A 118 -32.12 0.43 44.08
CA ARG A 118 -30.69 0.16 43.92
C ARG A 118 -30.44 -1.32 43.66
N LEU A 119 -29.51 -1.62 42.76
CA LEU A 119 -28.96 -2.96 42.53
C LEU A 119 -27.43 -2.85 42.40
N ASP A 120 -26.68 -3.29 43.41
CA ASP A 120 -25.23 -3.34 43.36
C ASP A 120 -24.75 -4.78 43.12
N ILE A 121 -24.00 -5.01 42.05
CA ILE A 121 -23.33 -6.27 41.74
C ILE A 121 -21.83 -6.07 41.92
N ILE A 122 -21.23 -6.70 42.92
CA ILE A 122 -19.85 -6.45 43.31
C ILE A 122 -18.97 -7.67 43.04
N SER A 123 -17.88 -7.43 42.33
CA SER A 123 -16.89 -8.42 41.91
C SER A 123 -17.48 -9.62 41.15
N PRO A 124 -18.31 -9.43 40.10
CA PRO A 124 -18.73 -10.53 39.25
C PRO A 124 -17.57 -10.98 38.34
N VAL A 125 -17.33 -12.28 38.28
CA VAL A 125 -16.43 -12.93 37.33
C VAL A 125 -17.27 -13.75 36.38
N VAL A 126 -17.19 -13.48 35.08
CA VAL A 126 -17.92 -14.22 34.04
C VAL A 126 -16.91 -14.87 33.10
N HIS A 127 -17.13 -16.15 32.79
CA HIS A 127 -16.35 -16.92 31.84
C HIS A 127 -17.19 -17.13 30.57
N LEU A 128 -16.75 -16.57 29.46
CA LEU A 128 -17.31 -16.80 28.14
C LEU A 128 -16.36 -17.69 27.35
N LEU A 129 -16.90 -18.73 26.74
CA LEU A 129 -16.14 -19.65 25.91
C LEU A 129 -16.73 -19.66 24.50
N ARG A 130 -15.88 -19.46 23.49
CA ARG A 130 -16.23 -19.68 22.08
C ARG A 130 -15.65 -21.02 21.67
N ALA A 131 -16.52 -21.96 21.31
CA ALA A 131 -16.13 -23.29 20.88
C ALA A 131 -15.52 -23.27 19.46
N GLU A 132 -14.94 -24.40 19.04
CA GLU A 132 -14.27 -24.55 17.74
C GLU A 132 -15.21 -24.28 16.54
N ASP A 133 -16.51 -24.55 16.70
CA ASP A 133 -17.56 -24.27 15.72
C ASP A 133 -18.02 -22.79 15.69
N SER A 134 -17.27 -21.90 16.37
CA SER A 134 -17.60 -20.48 16.57
C SER A 134 -18.86 -20.20 17.38
N VAL A 135 -19.46 -21.21 18.03
CA VAL A 135 -20.61 -21.01 18.90
C VAL A 135 -20.15 -20.52 20.28
N TRP A 136 -20.79 -19.45 20.76
CA TRP A 136 -20.54 -18.92 22.09
C TRP A 136 -21.35 -19.69 23.13
N ASN A 137 -20.69 -20.14 24.19
CA ASN A 137 -21.32 -20.61 25.41
C ASN A 137 -21.78 -19.40 26.24
N VAL A 138 -22.79 -18.70 25.73
CA VAL A 138 -23.51 -17.69 26.50
C VAL A 138 -24.56 -18.43 27.31
N PRO A 139 -24.70 -18.17 28.63
CA PRO A 139 -25.84 -18.65 29.39
C PRO A 139 -27.11 -18.23 28.64
N ALA A 140 -27.78 -19.18 28.00
CA ALA A 140 -28.94 -18.88 27.20
C ALA A 140 -30.04 -18.40 28.15
N LEU A 141 -30.27 -17.08 28.20
CA LEU A 141 -31.55 -16.54 28.61
C LEU A 141 -32.50 -16.87 27.46
N ASP A 142 -33.12 -18.06 27.50
CA ASP A 142 -34.11 -18.44 26.51
C ASP A 142 -35.33 -17.52 26.64
N THR A 143 -35.32 -16.43 25.89
CA THR A 143 -36.46 -15.51 25.82
C THR A 143 -37.67 -16.18 25.17
N ARG A 144 -37.56 -17.39 24.59
CA ARG A 144 -38.73 -18.17 24.14
C ARG A 144 -39.55 -18.74 25.30
N ALA A 145 -38.99 -18.87 26.50
CA ALA A 145 -39.78 -19.16 27.69
C ALA A 145 -40.73 -18.01 28.08
N SER A 146 -40.55 -16.82 27.48
CA SER A 146 -41.43 -15.65 27.68
C SER A 146 -42.54 -15.52 26.63
N SER A 147 -42.62 -16.42 25.64
CA SER A 147 -43.73 -16.48 24.68
C SER A 147 -44.80 -17.50 25.07
N SER A 148 -45.16 -17.55 26.35
CA SER A 148 -46.46 -18.11 26.73
C SER A 148 -47.37 -16.95 27.10
N ASP A 149 -48.60 -17.00 26.62
CA ASP A 149 -49.76 -16.19 27.02
C ASP A 149 -49.91 -16.12 28.55
N SER A 150 -49.11 -15.31 29.24
CA SER A 150 -49.32 -14.99 30.64
C SER A 150 -50.04 -13.65 30.72
N LYS A 151 -51.37 -13.73 30.83
CA LYS A 151 -52.14 -12.63 31.42
C LYS A 151 -51.58 -12.39 32.83
N ALA A 152 -50.94 -11.23 33.01
CA ALA A 152 -50.29 -10.70 34.22
C ALA A 152 -48.86 -11.20 34.54
N GLY A 153 -47.90 -10.89 33.66
CA GLY A 153 -46.47 -10.93 33.99
C GLY A 153 -46.08 -9.86 35.01
N ILE A 154 -45.06 -10.13 35.83
CA ILE A 154 -44.49 -9.17 36.79
C ILE A 154 -43.66 -8.16 36.01
N SER A 155 -43.92 -6.85 36.17
CA SER A 155 -43.04 -5.80 35.62
C SER A 155 -41.86 -5.59 36.57
N ILE A 156 -40.65 -5.48 36.01
CA ILE A 156 -39.42 -5.22 36.78
C ILE A 156 -38.93 -3.83 36.40
N HIS A 157 -38.71 -2.98 37.39
CA HIS A 157 -38.18 -1.63 37.24
C HIS A 157 -36.88 -1.50 38.04
N VAL A 158 -35.86 -0.89 37.45
CA VAL A 158 -34.56 -0.68 38.10
C VAL A 158 -34.13 0.78 37.94
N GLN A 159 -34.19 1.55 39.02
CA GLN A 159 -33.81 2.98 39.01
C GLN A 159 -32.30 3.15 38.86
N ASN A 160 -31.51 2.35 39.58
CA ASN A 160 -30.05 2.44 39.56
C ASN A 160 -29.44 1.05 39.76
N ALA A 161 -28.77 0.54 38.74
CA ALA A 161 -27.95 -0.66 38.82
C ALA A 161 -26.47 -0.31 38.62
N VAL A 162 -25.63 -0.76 39.54
CA VAL A 162 -24.18 -0.55 39.49
C VAL A 162 -23.47 -1.89 39.56
N LEU A 163 -22.56 -2.13 38.62
CA LEU A 163 -21.60 -3.21 38.63
C LEU A 163 -20.22 -2.63 38.99
N ARG A 164 -19.54 -3.23 39.97
CA ARG A 164 -18.21 -2.79 40.43
C ARG A 164 -17.21 -3.95 40.42
N ASP A 165 -15.98 -3.65 40.06
CA ASP A 165 -14.84 -4.58 40.07
C ASP A 165 -15.12 -5.88 39.29
N GLY A 166 -15.88 -5.78 38.18
CA GLY A 166 -16.19 -6.92 37.35
C GLY A 166 -14.99 -7.42 36.56
N CYS A 167 -15.05 -8.70 36.20
CA CYS A 167 -14.06 -9.37 35.39
C CYS A 167 -14.77 -10.23 34.34
N LEU A 168 -14.36 -10.07 33.08
CA LEU A 168 -14.78 -10.93 31.99
C LEU A 168 -13.58 -11.73 31.49
N ILE A 169 -13.70 -13.04 31.43
CA ILE A 169 -12.69 -13.94 30.87
C ILE A 169 -13.28 -14.54 29.61
N VAL A 170 -12.65 -14.30 28.47
CA VAL A 170 -13.08 -14.75 27.15
C VAL A 170 -12.08 -15.76 26.64
N GLU A 171 -12.49 -17.02 26.48
CA GLU A 171 -11.68 -18.07 25.88
C GLU A 171 -12.19 -18.37 24.47
N ASP A 172 -11.43 -17.96 23.45
CA ASP A 172 -11.70 -18.26 22.05
C ASP A 172 -10.90 -19.47 21.58
N ARG A 173 -11.59 -20.60 21.37
CA ARG A 173 -11.03 -21.86 20.84
C ARG A 173 -11.21 -22.00 19.32
N SER A 174 -11.78 -21.00 18.64
CA SER A 174 -11.90 -21.00 17.17
C SER A 174 -10.58 -20.67 16.47
N VAL A 175 -9.60 -20.17 17.22
CA VAL A 175 -8.22 -19.90 16.76
C VAL A 175 -7.24 -20.92 17.37
N SER A 176 -6.11 -21.15 16.70
CA SER A 176 -5.08 -22.11 17.14
C SER A 176 -3.71 -21.46 17.20
N PRO A 177 -3.07 -21.38 18.38
CA PRO A 177 -3.54 -21.87 19.69
C PRO A 177 -4.77 -21.10 20.23
N ALA A 178 -5.56 -21.76 21.08
CA ALA A 178 -6.71 -21.15 21.74
C ALA A 178 -6.26 -19.92 22.55
N ARG A 179 -7.06 -18.86 22.48
CA ARG A 179 -6.73 -17.57 23.08
C ARG A 179 -7.62 -17.29 24.28
N THR A 180 -7.02 -16.90 25.41
CA THR A 180 -7.76 -16.41 26.58
C THR A 180 -7.47 -14.92 26.78
N GLU A 181 -8.51 -14.11 26.74
CA GLU A 181 -8.49 -12.68 27.02
C GLU A 181 -9.20 -12.39 28.34
N ARG A 182 -8.68 -11.39 29.07
CA ARG A 182 -9.25 -10.95 30.34
C ARG A 182 -9.52 -9.45 30.28
N MET A 183 -10.73 -9.07 30.64
CA MET A 183 -11.14 -7.67 30.84
C MET A 183 -11.37 -7.44 32.32
N ASP A 184 -10.68 -6.46 32.87
CA ASP A 184 -10.60 -6.19 34.30
C ASP A 184 -11.25 -4.86 34.67
N GLU A 185 -11.48 -4.67 35.98
CA GLU A 185 -11.96 -3.40 36.53
C GLU A 185 -13.25 -2.91 35.84
N ILE A 186 -14.12 -3.85 35.45
CA ILE A 186 -15.37 -3.52 34.77
C ILE A 186 -16.27 -2.77 35.75
N GLN A 187 -16.64 -1.55 35.37
CA GLN A 187 -17.62 -0.73 36.04
C GLN A 187 -18.76 -0.45 35.05
N LEU A 188 -19.99 -0.64 35.49
CA LEU A 188 -21.18 -0.35 34.68
C LEU A 188 -22.21 0.33 35.58
N THR A 189 -22.79 1.41 35.12
CA THR A 189 -23.92 2.08 35.75
C THR A 189 -25.06 2.14 34.75
N LEU A 190 -26.22 1.66 35.14
CA LEU A 190 -27.45 1.69 34.38
C LEU A 190 -28.49 2.44 35.21
N MET A 191 -29.10 3.48 34.64
CA MET A 191 -30.15 4.24 35.32
C MET A 191 -31.47 4.13 34.56
N ASP A 192 -32.57 4.05 35.32
CA ASP A 192 -33.94 4.10 34.86
C ASP A 192 -34.33 3.03 33.82
N LEU A 193 -33.92 1.77 34.05
CA LEU A 193 -34.35 0.63 33.24
C LEU A 193 -35.78 0.22 33.59
N SER A 194 -36.72 0.51 32.70
CA SER A 194 -38.13 0.14 32.84
C SER A 194 -38.71 -0.45 31.56
N PRO A 195 -38.79 -1.78 31.38
CA PRO A 195 -39.33 -2.40 30.16
C PRO A 195 -40.76 -1.96 29.80
N ALA A 196 -41.51 -1.40 30.76
CA ALA A 196 -42.84 -0.83 30.56
C ALA A 196 -42.84 0.67 30.19
N SER A 197 -41.73 1.39 30.41
CA SER A 197 -41.57 2.80 30.04
C SER A 197 -41.05 2.95 28.62
N LYS A 198 -41.37 4.09 28.01
CA LYS A 198 -40.76 4.56 26.75
C LYS A 198 -39.55 5.46 26.99
N ASP A 199 -39.29 5.83 28.24
CA ASP A 199 -38.15 6.68 28.59
C ASP A 199 -36.83 5.91 28.37
N PRO A 200 -35.77 6.61 27.93
CA PRO A 200 -34.48 5.99 27.71
C PRO A 200 -33.76 5.71 29.03
N ALA A 201 -33.19 4.52 29.15
CA ALA A 201 -32.24 4.18 30.20
C ALA A 201 -30.85 4.70 29.80
N THR A 202 -30.12 5.29 30.75
CA THR A 202 -28.75 5.76 30.53
C THR A 202 -27.74 4.70 30.94
N ILE A 203 -26.70 4.52 30.13
CA ILE A 203 -25.65 3.52 30.33
C ILE A 203 -24.31 4.21 30.34
N HIS A 204 -23.53 3.98 31.40
CA HIS A 204 -22.14 4.42 31.53
C HIS A 204 -21.29 3.25 31.97
N GLY A 205 -20.14 3.05 31.34
CA GLY A 205 -19.25 1.96 31.74
C GLY A 205 -17.79 2.20 31.38
N SER A 206 -16.93 1.47 32.07
CA SER A 206 -15.49 1.47 31.84
C SER A 206 -14.91 0.09 32.10
N ALA A 207 -13.88 -0.30 31.37
CA ALA A 207 -13.10 -1.51 31.67
C ALA A 207 -11.65 -1.37 31.20
N ARG A 208 -10.75 -2.15 31.81
CA ARG A 208 -9.41 -2.39 31.29
C ARG A 208 -9.44 -3.57 30.33
N VAL A 209 -8.83 -3.43 29.17
CA VAL A 209 -8.84 -4.40 28.08
C VAL A 209 -7.44 -4.59 27.52
N PHE A 210 -7.10 -5.80 27.08
CA PHE A 210 -5.85 -6.08 26.35
C PHE A 210 -4.60 -5.58 27.09
N ASP A 211 -4.49 -5.95 28.37
CA ASP A 211 -3.42 -5.64 29.35
C ASP A 211 -3.25 -4.17 29.76
N SER A 212 -3.28 -3.22 28.83
CA SER A 212 -3.02 -1.78 29.09
C SER A 212 -4.12 -0.83 28.62
N GLY A 213 -4.99 -1.27 27.71
CA GLY A 213 -6.00 -0.41 27.11
C GLY A 213 -7.19 -0.16 28.03
N THR A 214 -7.92 0.93 27.76
CA THR A 214 -9.19 1.23 28.41
C THR A 214 -10.30 1.38 27.40
N ILE A 215 -11.47 0.82 27.72
CA ILE A 215 -12.73 1.09 27.02
C ILE A 215 -13.64 1.90 27.93
N MET A 216 -14.24 2.95 27.39
CA MET A 216 -15.31 3.71 28.02
C MET A 216 -16.53 3.65 27.12
N ILE A 217 -17.70 3.46 27.72
CA ILE A 217 -18.98 3.51 27.02
C ILE A 217 -19.90 4.51 27.69
N GLU A 218 -20.59 5.31 26.89
CA GLU A 218 -21.61 6.25 27.36
C GLU A 218 -22.74 6.34 26.34
N GLY A 219 -23.97 6.16 26.78
CA GLY A 219 -25.09 6.18 25.87
C GLY A 219 -26.44 6.10 26.52
N ALA A 220 -27.44 6.00 25.66
CA ALA A 220 -28.82 5.80 26.05
C ALA A 220 -29.43 4.73 25.16
N ALA A 221 -30.29 3.91 25.75
CA ALA A 221 -31.09 2.93 25.04
C ALA A 221 -32.55 3.07 25.48
N LEU A 222 -33.50 2.73 24.63
CA LEU A 222 -34.86 2.50 25.11
C LEU A 222 -34.82 1.44 26.21
N SER A 223 -35.73 1.53 27.17
CA SER A 223 -35.74 0.65 28.32
C SER A 223 -35.96 -0.85 27.99
N ASP A 224 -36.37 -1.19 26.77
CA ASP A 224 -36.41 -2.56 26.24
C ASP A 224 -35.10 -3.01 25.58
N LEU A 225 -34.09 -2.13 25.53
CA LEU A 225 -32.76 -2.26 24.93
C LEU A 225 -32.76 -2.57 23.43
N ARG A 226 -33.92 -2.45 22.75
CA ARG A 226 -34.04 -2.78 21.32
C ARG A 226 -33.49 -1.70 20.39
N SER A 227 -33.35 -0.48 20.89
CA SER A 227 -32.70 0.60 20.16
C SER A 227 -31.94 1.53 21.08
N GLY A 228 -30.88 2.13 20.57
CA GLY A 228 -30.11 3.10 21.33
C GLY A 228 -28.94 3.67 20.54
N ASN A 229 -28.21 4.54 21.22
CA ASN A 229 -26.97 5.11 20.76
C ASN A 229 -25.92 4.98 21.88
N MET A 230 -24.72 4.54 21.50
CA MET A 230 -23.61 4.34 22.42
C MET A 230 -22.36 4.98 21.85
N LYS A 231 -21.75 5.88 22.61
CA LYS A 231 -20.37 6.31 22.39
C LYS A 231 -19.44 5.28 22.98
N VAL A 232 -18.40 4.92 22.24
CA VAL A 232 -17.38 3.96 22.65
C VAL A 232 -16.03 4.61 22.43
N ASP A 233 -15.31 4.88 23.50
CA ASP A 233 -13.95 5.40 23.46
C ASP A 233 -12.97 4.29 23.84
N LEU A 234 -12.02 4.03 22.95
CA LEU A 234 -10.89 3.13 23.18
C LEU A 234 -9.63 3.98 23.30
N ALA A 235 -8.86 3.75 24.37
CA ALA A 235 -7.59 4.42 24.57
C ALA A 235 -6.48 3.39 24.85
N ASP A 236 -5.37 3.55 24.14
CA ASP A 236 -4.12 2.79 24.26
C ASP A 236 -4.30 1.26 24.19
N VAL A 237 -5.20 0.80 23.31
CA VAL A 237 -5.48 -0.64 23.15
C VAL A 237 -4.36 -1.31 22.35
N SER A 238 -3.65 -2.23 22.99
CA SER A 238 -2.60 -3.02 22.33
C SER A 238 -3.19 -4.03 21.34
N LEU A 239 -2.58 -4.13 20.15
CA LEU A 239 -2.94 -5.14 19.16
C LEU A 239 -2.23 -6.48 19.36
N ALA A 240 -1.19 -6.54 20.20
CA ALA A 240 -0.40 -7.75 20.41
C ALA A 240 -1.24 -8.97 20.85
N PRO A 241 -2.27 -8.83 21.72
CA PRO A 241 -3.15 -9.93 22.08
C PRO A 241 -3.97 -10.50 20.90
N LEU A 242 -4.20 -9.71 19.86
CA LEU A 242 -4.97 -10.11 18.67
C LEU A 242 -4.14 -10.86 17.62
N GLN A 243 -2.86 -11.13 17.89
CA GLN A 243 -1.95 -11.80 16.96
C GLN A 243 -2.52 -13.11 16.38
N GLU A 244 -3.23 -13.90 17.18
CA GLU A 244 -3.77 -15.21 16.77
C GLU A 244 -4.95 -15.10 15.77
N TYR A 245 -5.52 -13.90 15.62
CA TYR A 245 -6.58 -13.64 14.63
C TYR A 245 -6.01 -13.26 13.25
N PHE A 246 -4.72 -12.98 13.14
CA PHE A 246 -4.07 -12.69 11.87
C PHE A 246 -3.55 -13.99 11.24
N SER A 247 -4.03 -14.30 10.03
CA SER A 247 -3.62 -15.52 9.32
C SER A 247 -2.15 -15.49 8.88
N GLY A 248 -1.41 -16.57 9.12
CA GLY A 248 -0.08 -16.82 8.55
C GLY A 248 1.08 -16.36 9.43
N HIS A 249 2.27 -16.21 8.82
CA HIS A 249 3.51 -15.85 9.54
C HIS A 249 3.65 -14.33 9.77
N MET A 250 2.54 -13.59 9.73
CA MET A 250 2.50 -12.12 9.80
C MET A 250 2.34 -11.70 11.24
N HIS A 251 3.29 -10.95 11.78
CA HIS A 251 3.23 -10.41 13.13
C HIS A 251 2.87 -8.93 13.09
N VAL A 252 1.78 -8.55 13.76
CA VAL A 252 1.22 -7.19 13.81
C VAL A 252 1.30 -6.69 15.24
N ASN A 253 1.91 -5.52 15.44
CA ASN A 253 1.90 -4.81 16.72
C ASN A 253 1.55 -3.34 16.50
N GLY A 254 1.14 -2.69 17.58
CA GLY A 254 0.78 -1.28 17.61
C GLY A 254 -0.23 -1.01 18.72
N ARG A 255 -0.58 0.27 18.88
CA ARG A 255 -1.60 0.71 19.85
C ARG A 255 -2.70 1.46 19.11
N VAL A 256 -3.95 1.25 19.50
CA VAL A 256 -5.12 1.83 18.84
C VAL A 256 -5.93 2.67 19.81
N ASN A 257 -6.27 3.87 19.35
CA ASN A 257 -7.27 4.75 19.93
C ASN A 257 -8.48 4.79 18.99
N ALA A 258 -9.68 4.86 19.55
CA ALA A 258 -10.89 5.01 18.75
C ALA A 258 -11.93 5.85 19.48
N HIS A 259 -12.65 6.66 18.72
CA HIS A 259 -13.80 7.43 19.18
C HIS A 259 -14.97 7.05 18.29
N LEU A 260 -15.82 6.16 18.77
CA LEU A 260 -16.89 5.54 17.99
C LEU A 260 -18.26 5.93 18.53
N SER A 261 -19.24 5.97 17.64
CA SER A 261 -20.66 6.13 17.93
C SER A 261 -21.42 5.01 17.22
N VAL A 262 -21.99 4.12 18.03
CA VAL A 262 -22.77 2.96 17.60
C VAL A 262 -24.25 3.30 17.75
N THR A 263 -25.01 3.19 16.67
CA THR A 263 -26.46 3.37 16.67
C THR A 263 -27.13 2.10 16.18
N TRP A 264 -28.03 1.54 16.99
CA TRP A 264 -28.85 0.40 16.59
C TRP A 264 -30.33 0.79 16.64
N PRO A 265 -31.03 0.74 15.49
CA PRO A 265 -32.45 1.08 15.42
C PRO A 265 -33.34 -0.10 15.86
N SER A 266 -34.55 0.22 16.31
CA SER A 266 -35.52 -0.78 16.84
C SER A 266 -36.08 -1.70 15.74
N THR A 267 -36.06 -1.23 14.50
CA THR A 267 -36.62 -1.95 13.35
C THR A 267 -35.65 -3.02 12.85
N GLY A 268 -36.09 -4.28 12.85
CA GLY A 268 -35.31 -5.44 12.37
C GLY A 268 -34.91 -5.43 10.88
N THR A 269 -35.07 -4.30 10.19
CA THR A 269 -34.69 -4.06 8.79
C THR A 269 -33.58 -3.03 8.61
N SER A 270 -33.18 -2.30 9.66
CA SER A 270 -32.14 -1.28 9.55
C SER A 270 -30.86 -1.79 10.23
N PRO A 271 -29.70 -1.75 9.54
CA PRO A 271 -28.46 -2.29 10.09
C PRO A 271 -27.92 -1.41 11.23
N VAL A 272 -27.08 -2.01 12.06
CA VAL A 272 -26.30 -1.27 13.06
C VAL A 272 -25.31 -0.37 12.32
N VAL A 273 -25.29 0.91 12.69
CA VAL A 273 -24.38 1.91 12.13
C VAL A 273 -23.29 2.19 13.15
N VAL A 274 -22.03 1.99 12.76
CA VAL A 274 -20.86 2.38 13.56
C VAL A 274 -20.15 3.51 12.84
N SER A 275 -20.02 4.66 13.49
CA SER A 275 -19.35 5.83 12.93
C SER A 275 -18.27 6.35 13.87
N GLY A 276 -17.22 7.00 13.37
CA GLY A 276 -16.21 7.57 14.26
C GLY A 276 -14.85 7.85 13.64
N ALA A 277 -13.86 7.99 14.51
CA ALA A 277 -12.45 8.13 14.15
C ALA A 277 -11.62 7.03 14.82
N LEU A 278 -10.57 6.61 14.12
CA LEU A 278 -9.62 5.61 14.61
C LEU A 278 -8.20 6.14 14.41
N GLU A 279 -7.32 5.88 15.36
CA GLU A 279 -5.90 6.23 15.27
C GLU A 279 -5.06 5.04 15.76
N GLY A 280 -4.10 4.63 14.94
CA GLY A 280 -3.12 3.60 15.27
C GLY A 280 -1.73 4.21 15.38
N HIS A 281 -0.98 3.86 16.41
CA HIS A 281 0.37 4.33 16.69
C HIS A 281 1.37 3.19 16.68
N ASP A 282 2.58 3.48 16.20
CA ASP A 282 3.73 2.55 16.18
C ASP A 282 3.37 1.19 15.56
N MET A 283 2.67 1.24 14.42
CA MET A 283 2.15 0.06 13.76
C MET A 283 3.30 -0.66 13.05
N THR A 284 3.62 -1.88 13.47
CA THR A 284 4.68 -2.69 12.85
C THR A 284 4.09 -3.92 12.18
N LEU A 285 4.62 -4.25 11.01
CA LEU A 285 4.33 -5.46 10.27
C LEU A 285 5.62 -6.22 10.01
N SER A 286 5.67 -7.47 10.41
CA SER A 286 6.81 -8.34 10.11
C SER A 286 6.36 -9.72 9.63
N SER A 287 7.20 -10.40 8.85
CA SER A 287 6.94 -11.76 8.38
C SER A 287 8.17 -12.62 8.51
N SER A 288 8.04 -13.78 9.16
CA SER A 288 9.16 -14.71 9.40
C SER A 288 10.40 -14.02 10.00
N GLY A 289 10.19 -13.09 10.93
CA GLY A 289 11.25 -12.32 11.60
C GLY A 289 11.85 -11.16 10.79
N ARG A 290 11.33 -10.88 9.58
CA ARG A 290 11.76 -9.74 8.76
C ARG A 290 10.77 -8.58 8.87
N PRO A 291 11.23 -7.35 9.17
CA PRO A 291 10.35 -6.18 9.11
C PRO A 291 9.88 -5.98 7.66
N MET A 292 8.57 -5.86 7.47
CA MET A 292 7.93 -5.58 6.18
C MET A 292 7.44 -4.15 6.10
N GLY A 293 7.06 -3.56 7.22
CA GLY A 293 6.64 -2.18 7.29
C GLY A 293 6.58 -1.68 8.71
N HIS A 294 6.77 -0.37 8.85
CA HIS A 294 6.51 0.36 10.08
C HIS A 294 5.76 1.64 9.72
N VAL A 295 4.76 2.00 10.50
CA VAL A 295 4.03 3.25 10.34
C VAL A 295 3.90 3.92 11.70
N ALA A 296 4.45 5.12 11.81
CA ALA A 296 4.40 5.87 13.07
C ALA A 296 2.96 6.18 13.49
N MET A 297 2.10 6.54 12.52
CA MET A 297 0.71 6.84 12.79
C MET A 297 -0.18 6.57 11.58
N VAL A 298 -1.30 5.90 11.81
CA VAL A 298 -2.41 5.74 10.85
C VAL A 298 -3.64 6.39 11.47
N SER A 299 -4.35 7.24 10.73
CA SER A 299 -5.61 7.80 11.23
C SER A 299 -6.71 7.73 10.18
N VAL A 300 -7.91 7.38 10.63
CA VAL A 300 -9.14 7.36 9.86
C VAL A 300 -10.07 8.40 10.46
N SER A 301 -10.51 9.37 9.65
CA SER A 301 -11.50 10.37 10.06
C SER A 301 -12.84 10.12 9.39
N GLN A 302 -13.91 10.21 10.19
CA GLN A 302 -15.30 10.07 9.72
C GLN A 302 -15.50 8.73 8.99
N GLY A 303 -15.06 7.65 9.63
CA GLY A 303 -15.40 6.30 9.21
C GLY A 303 -16.87 6.01 9.54
N GLU A 304 -17.53 5.27 8.66
CA GLU A 304 -18.90 4.79 8.81
C GLU A 304 -18.99 3.35 8.29
N VAL A 305 -19.52 2.45 9.11
CA VAL A 305 -19.66 1.03 8.81
C VAL A 305 -21.11 0.64 9.03
N MET A 306 -21.72 0.13 7.98
CA MET A 306 -23.03 -0.51 7.97
C MET A 306 -22.82 -1.94 7.46
N TRP A 307 -22.34 -2.82 8.31
CA TRP A 307 -21.99 -4.18 7.88
C TRP A 307 -23.26 -5.04 7.65
N PRO A 308 -23.35 -5.83 6.55
CA PRO A 308 -22.35 -6.06 5.51
C PRO A 308 -22.48 -5.16 4.27
N ASP A 309 -23.35 -4.15 4.30
CA ASP A 309 -23.74 -3.37 3.12
C ASP A 309 -22.68 -2.34 2.68
N MET A 310 -22.14 -1.55 3.62
CA MET A 310 -21.26 -0.41 3.33
C MET A 310 -20.12 -0.23 4.34
N VAL A 311 -18.93 0.13 3.84
CA VAL A 311 -17.81 0.67 4.61
C VAL A 311 -17.30 1.96 3.95
N ALA A 312 -17.51 3.10 4.59
CA ALA A 312 -17.07 4.39 4.08
C ALA A 312 -16.10 5.07 5.04
N MET A 313 -15.15 5.83 4.52
CA MET A 313 -14.35 6.76 5.30
C MET A 313 -13.96 7.97 4.45
N ASP A 314 -13.93 9.16 5.07
CA ASP A 314 -13.63 10.37 4.31
C ASP A 314 -12.14 10.58 4.10
N ARG A 315 -11.32 10.25 5.10
CA ARG A 315 -9.87 10.39 4.96
C ARG A 315 -9.09 9.35 5.77
N LEU A 316 -8.09 8.77 5.12
CA LEU A 316 -7.06 7.91 5.69
C LEU A 316 -5.71 8.64 5.61
N VAL A 317 -5.05 8.89 6.74
CA VAL A 317 -3.71 9.48 6.76
C VAL A 317 -2.71 8.46 7.30
N VAL A 318 -1.64 8.23 6.53
CA VAL A 318 -0.52 7.36 6.86
C VAL A 318 0.72 8.22 7.03
N ASN A 319 1.17 8.40 8.26
CA ASN A 319 2.27 9.30 8.61
C ASN A 319 3.57 8.52 8.83
N LYS A 320 4.62 8.94 8.14
CA LYS A 320 5.96 8.34 8.14
C LYS A 320 5.93 6.81 7.97
N PRO A 321 5.31 6.27 6.91
CA PRO A 321 5.44 4.85 6.61
C PRO A 321 6.87 4.55 6.14
N GLU A 322 7.42 3.45 6.62
CA GLU A 322 8.68 2.87 6.18
C GLU A 322 8.39 1.51 5.54
N ILE A 323 8.74 1.35 4.27
CA ILE A 323 8.39 0.18 3.46
C ILE A 323 9.64 -0.35 2.76
N TRP A 324 9.78 -1.68 2.71
CA TRP A 324 10.84 -2.35 1.95
C TRP A 324 10.30 -2.98 0.68
N VAL A 325 10.80 -2.53 -0.47
CA VAL A 325 10.48 -3.08 -1.79
C VAL A 325 11.68 -3.85 -2.30
N TYR A 326 11.50 -5.15 -2.46
CA TYR A 326 12.56 -6.08 -2.84
C TYR A 326 12.26 -6.77 -4.16
N ARG A 327 13.22 -6.77 -5.08
CA ARG A 327 13.19 -7.59 -6.30
C ARG A 327 14.24 -8.70 -6.22
N ASN A 328 13.79 -9.93 -6.34
CA ASN A 328 14.67 -11.11 -6.22
C ASN A 328 15.54 -11.33 -7.47
N GLU A 329 16.46 -12.30 -7.39
CA GLU A 329 17.35 -12.67 -8.50
C GLU A 329 16.61 -13.12 -9.78
N SER A 330 15.39 -13.66 -9.63
CA SER A 330 14.54 -14.03 -10.77
C SER A 330 13.71 -12.87 -11.33
N GLY A 331 13.88 -11.65 -10.80
CA GLY A 331 13.22 -10.44 -11.27
C GLY A 331 11.80 -10.22 -10.75
N HIS A 332 11.34 -11.01 -9.78
CA HIS A 332 10.03 -10.87 -9.15
C HIS A 332 10.11 -9.96 -7.91
N PHE A 333 9.12 -9.07 -7.76
CA PHE A 333 8.93 -8.30 -6.54
C PHE A 333 8.37 -9.20 -5.43
N VAL A 334 9.00 -9.18 -4.25
CA VAL A 334 8.59 -9.95 -3.07
C VAL A 334 8.10 -8.97 -2.01
N GLY A 335 6.95 -9.26 -1.37
CA GLY A 335 6.43 -8.47 -0.25
C GLY A 335 5.25 -7.53 -0.59
N LEU A 336 4.99 -7.27 -1.87
CA LEU A 336 3.74 -6.67 -2.35
C LEU A 336 2.86 -7.82 -2.85
N GLY A 337 1.79 -8.12 -2.10
CA GLY A 337 1.06 -9.39 -2.16
C GLY A 337 0.71 -9.91 -3.56
N ALA A 338 1.28 -11.07 -3.91
CA ALA A 338 0.63 -12.20 -4.58
C ALA A 338 1.68 -13.31 -4.75
N ARG A 339 2.05 -13.96 -3.64
CA ARG A 339 2.59 -15.31 -3.79
C ARG A 339 1.39 -16.14 -4.24
N LYS A 340 1.43 -16.67 -5.46
CA LYS A 340 0.62 -17.83 -5.85
C LYS A 340 1.07 -18.97 -4.95
N GLY A 341 0.59 -18.98 -3.71
CA GLY A 341 0.63 -20.15 -2.87
C GLY A 341 -0.13 -21.21 -3.64
N ASP A 342 0.43 -22.40 -3.73
CA ASP A 342 -0.31 -23.59 -4.10
C ASP A 342 -1.58 -23.59 -3.24
N SER A 343 -2.70 -23.18 -3.84
CA SER A 343 -4.00 -23.52 -3.32
C SER A 343 -3.98 -25.03 -3.17
N PRO A 344 -4.15 -25.59 -1.95
CA PRO A 344 -4.38 -27.01 -1.82
C PRO A 344 -5.56 -27.32 -2.73
N LYS A 345 -5.31 -28.13 -3.77
CA LYS A 345 -6.37 -28.63 -4.63
C LYS A 345 -7.40 -29.27 -3.70
N PRO A 346 -8.65 -28.75 -3.64
CA PRO A 346 -9.64 -29.32 -2.74
C PRO A 346 -9.83 -30.78 -3.15
N THR A 347 -9.50 -31.68 -2.23
CA THR A 347 -9.85 -33.09 -2.39
C THR A 347 -11.36 -33.17 -2.23
N PRO A 348 -12.10 -33.70 -3.21
CA PRO A 348 -13.54 -33.82 -3.10
C PRO A 348 -13.87 -34.83 -2.00
N MET A 349 -14.42 -34.35 -0.88
CA MET A 349 -15.22 -35.19 0.00
C MET A 349 -16.63 -35.26 -0.56
N SER A 350 -17.08 -36.50 -0.78
CA SER A 350 -18.38 -36.86 -1.32
C SER A 350 -19.55 -36.21 -0.57
N GLU A 351 -20.53 -35.86 -1.39
CA GLU A 351 -21.94 -35.58 -1.14
C GLU A 351 -22.53 -36.10 0.20
N SER A 352 -23.09 -35.15 0.96
CA SER A 352 -24.35 -35.40 1.66
C SER A 352 -25.19 -34.12 1.71
N ASN A 353 -26.26 -34.14 0.90
CA ASN A 353 -27.54 -33.43 1.00
C ASN A 353 -27.60 -31.96 1.46
N ASN A 354 -27.76 -31.11 0.45
CA ASN A 354 -28.89 -30.19 0.26
C ASN A 354 -29.41 -29.41 1.48
N ILE A 355 -28.82 -28.23 1.71
CA ILE A 355 -29.60 -27.01 1.97
C ILE A 355 -29.22 -25.99 0.91
N GLN A 356 -30.12 -25.82 -0.04
CA GLN A 356 -30.16 -24.76 -1.03
C GLN A 356 -30.57 -23.45 -0.35
N SER A 357 -29.62 -22.54 -0.12
CA SER A 357 -29.82 -21.08 -0.24
C SER A 357 -28.47 -20.39 -0.18
N GLU A 358 -27.76 -20.42 -1.30
CA GLU A 358 -26.70 -19.44 -1.57
C GLU A 358 -27.42 -18.11 -1.84
N ALA A 359 -27.72 -17.38 -0.77
CA ALA A 359 -27.99 -15.95 -0.89
C ALA A 359 -26.71 -15.35 -1.47
N ALA A 360 -26.73 -15.00 -2.75
CA ALA A 360 -25.70 -14.17 -3.35
C ALA A 360 -25.64 -12.88 -2.53
N THR A 361 -24.70 -12.81 -1.58
CA THR A 361 -24.41 -11.62 -0.82
C THR A 361 -23.92 -10.60 -1.83
N THR A 362 -24.70 -9.53 -2.04
CA THR A 362 -24.25 -8.35 -2.77
C THR A 362 -22.88 -7.96 -2.20
N PRO A 363 -21.84 -7.78 -3.03
CA PRO A 363 -20.52 -7.46 -2.51
C PRO A 363 -20.58 -6.15 -1.71
N THR A 364 -20.03 -6.17 -0.50
CA THR A 364 -19.93 -5.01 0.38
C THR A 364 -19.34 -3.83 -0.38
N GLN A 365 -20.06 -2.71 -0.42
CA GLN A 365 -19.56 -1.50 -1.05
C GLN A 365 -18.59 -0.79 -0.11
N TRP A 366 -17.48 -0.28 -0.63
CA TRP A 366 -16.55 0.49 0.16
C TRP A 366 -16.06 1.76 -0.54
N ARG A 367 -15.80 2.80 0.24
CA ARG A 367 -15.34 4.12 -0.23
C ARG A 367 -14.31 4.71 0.72
N ILE A 368 -13.22 5.24 0.16
CA ILE A 368 -12.20 6.01 0.84
C ILE A 368 -12.07 7.34 0.09
N GLY A 369 -12.51 8.44 0.72
CA GLY A 369 -12.54 9.77 0.11
C GLY A 369 -11.15 10.26 -0.30
N THR A 370 -10.21 10.33 0.65
CA THR A 370 -8.81 10.66 0.36
C THR A 370 -7.86 9.80 1.19
N ILE A 371 -6.84 9.22 0.56
CA ILE A 371 -5.68 8.61 1.23
C ILE A 371 -4.52 9.58 1.13
N VAL A 372 -3.89 9.92 2.26
CA VAL A 372 -2.73 10.81 2.32
C VAL A 372 -1.56 10.08 2.99
N VAL A 373 -0.45 9.95 2.27
CA VAL A 373 0.83 9.53 2.83
C VAL A 373 1.72 10.75 3.04
N ARG A 374 2.32 10.87 4.23
CA ARG A 374 3.19 12.00 4.58
C ARG A 374 4.56 11.52 5.07
N GLY A 375 5.63 12.06 4.48
CA GLY A 375 6.99 11.86 4.97
C GLY A 375 7.44 10.40 5.04
N GLY A 376 7.03 9.59 4.06
CA GLY A 376 7.37 8.18 3.98
C GLY A 376 8.81 7.92 3.55
N THR A 377 9.26 6.70 3.80
CA THR A 377 10.54 6.14 3.38
C THR A 377 10.29 4.84 2.63
N VAL A 378 10.83 4.72 1.42
CA VAL A 378 10.76 3.47 0.65
C VAL A 378 12.17 2.98 0.38
N HIS A 379 12.53 1.86 0.98
CA HIS A 379 13.78 1.16 0.74
C HIS A 379 13.66 0.33 -0.53
N LEU A 380 14.54 0.55 -1.50
CA LEU A 380 14.56 -0.14 -2.77
C LEU A 380 15.78 -1.08 -2.81
N GLU A 381 15.55 -2.36 -3.10
CA GLU A 381 16.62 -3.33 -3.32
C GLU A 381 16.29 -4.23 -4.52
N ASP A 382 17.19 -4.27 -5.50
CA ASP A 382 17.06 -5.13 -6.69
C ASP A 382 18.26 -6.07 -6.81
N ARG A 383 18.03 -7.36 -6.51
CA ARG A 383 19.03 -8.44 -6.63
C ARG A 383 19.02 -9.13 -7.99
N SER A 384 18.21 -8.68 -8.96
CA SER A 384 18.26 -9.19 -10.34
C SER A 384 19.48 -8.68 -11.13
N VAL A 385 20.23 -7.74 -10.56
CA VAL A 385 21.46 -7.17 -11.10
C VAL A 385 22.66 -7.40 -10.19
N THR A 386 23.88 -7.36 -10.78
CA THR A 386 25.14 -7.50 -10.05
C THR A 386 26.10 -6.36 -10.40
N PRO A 387 26.58 -5.55 -9.43
CA PRO A 387 26.26 -5.62 -8.00
C PRO A 387 24.77 -5.34 -7.70
N VAL A 388 24.29 -5.71 -6.51
CA VAL A 388 22.92 -5.44 -6.08
C VAL A 388 22.65 -3.94 -6.14
N TYR A 389 21.52 -3.54 -6.72
CA TYR A 389 21.09 -2.15 -6.67
C TYR A 389 20.37 -1.89 -5.35
N SER A 390 20.74 -0.82 -4.66
CA SER A 390 20.08 -0.37 -3.44
C SER A 390 20.02 1.16 -3.43
N ASP A 391 18.83 1.69 -3.13
CA ASP A 391 18.56 3.12 -3.01
C ASP A 391 17.36 3.34 -2.07
N MET A 392 17.05 4.59 -1.76
CA MET A 392 15.94 4.97 -0.91
C MET A 392 15.16 6.14 -1.50
N LEU A 393 13.84 6.08 -1.40
CA LEU A 393 12.99 7.25 -1.60
C LEU A 393 12.71 7.87 -0.24
N GLU A 394 13.07 9.14 -0.09
CA GLU A 394 12.88 9.95 1.11
C GLU A 394 11.76 10.97 0.90
N HIS A 395 11.19 11.46 2.01
CA HIS A 395 10.10 12.43 1.99
C HIS A 395 8.95 12.01 1.06
N PHE A 396 8.65 10.71 1.01
CA PHE A 396 7.62 10.18 0.13
C PHE A 396 6.24 10.71 0.56
N GLU A 397 5.60 11.45 -0.34
CA GLU A 397 4.25 11.97 -0.19
C GLU A 397 3.37 11.39 -1.28
N MET A 398 2.15 11.01 -0.93
CA MET A 398 1.17 10.50 -1.89
C MET A 398 -0.24 10.93 -1.51
N THR A 399 -1.05 11.28 -2.50
CA THR A 399 -2.50 11.44 -2.35
C THR A 399 -3.21 10.52 -3.34
N LEU A 400 -4.21 9.78 -2.84
CA LEU A 400 -5.20 9.09 -3.66
C LEU A 400 -6.57 9.67 -3.34
N ASP A 401 -7.25 10.22 -4.33
CA ASP A 401 -8.59 10.79 -4.15
C ASP A 401 -9.65 9.95 -4.85
N ASP A 402 -10.76 9.74 -4.14
CA ASP A 402 -11.98 9.08 -4.58
C ASP A 402 -11.81 7.57 -4.89
N PHE A 403 -11.24 6.82 -3.95
CA PHE A 403 -11.01 5.39 -4.10
C PHE A 403 -12.21 4.59 -3.60
N MET A 404 -12.89 3.86 -4.49
CA MET A 404 -14.12 3.12 -4.14
C MET A 404 -14.23 1.79 -4.86
N SER A 405 -15.04 0.88 -4.32
CA SER A 405 -15.28 -0.46 -4.85
C SER A 405 -16.06 -0.49 -6.17
N THR A 406 -16.54 0.64 -6.66
CA THR A 406 -17.28 0.76 -7.92
C THR A 406 -16.38 0.38 -9.10
N PRO A 407 -16.77 -0.59 -9.95
CA PRO A 407 -16.00 -0.95 -11.12
C PRO A 407 -15.73 0.24 -12.04
N ASP A 408 -14.52 0.28 -12.61
CA ASP A 408 -14.06 1.31 -13.55
C ASP A 408 -14.08 2.76 -13.02
N HIS A 409 -14.27 2.96 -11.71
CA HIS A 409 -14.22 4.30 -11.11
C HIS A 409 -12.78 4.86 -11.10
N PRO A 410 -12.56 6.09 -11.60
CA PRO A 410 -11.23 6.67 -11.66
C PRO A 410 -10.79 7.23 -10.30
N VAL A 411 -9.70 6.68 -9.74
CA VAL A 411 -8.94 7.26 -8.63
C VAL A 411 -7.92 8.26 -9.15
N MET A 412 -7.83 9.43 -8.52
CA MET A 412 -6.79 10.42 -8.83
C MET A 412 -5.56 10.15 -7.98
N ILE A 413 -4.38 10.16 -8.58
CA ILE A 413 -3.11 9.81 -7.93
C ILE A 413 -2.15 10.98 -8.08
N ALA A 414 -1.51 11.40 -6.99
CA ALA A 414 -0.34 12.26 -7.02
C ALA A 414 0.70 11.76 -6.02
N ALA A 415 1.96 11.70 -6.40
CA ALA A 415 3.05 11.28 -5.52
C ALA A 415 4.33 12.08 -5.80
N ARG A 416 5.14 12.30 -4.77
CA ARG A 416 6.46 12.92 -4.85
C ARG A 416 7.41 12.27 -3.86
N ALA A 417 8.70 12.24 -4.20
CA ALA A 417 9.74 11.79 -3.29
C ALA A 417 11.10 12.30 -3.74
N ASP A 418 12.03 12.41 -2.79
CA ASP A 418 13.44 12.62 -3.07
C ASP A 418 14.12 11.26 -3.23
N ILE A 419 15.13 11.18 -4.11
CA ILE A 419 15.93 9.97 -4.29
C ILE A 419 17.21 10.15 -3.48
N ALA A 420 17.53 9.22 -2.58
CA ALA A 420 18.69 9.34 -1.68
C ALA A 420 20.02 9.41 -2.45
N SER A 421 20.14 8.69 -3.57
CA SER A 421 21.30 8.81 -4.48
C SER A 421 21.36 10.14 -5.25
N GLY A 422 20.31 10.96 -5.16
CA GLY A 422 20.21 12.30 -5.73
C GLY A 422 19.12 12.39 -6.81
N GLY A 423 18.38 13.50 -6.80
CA GLY A 423 17.27 13.80 -7.71
C GLY A 423 15.91 13.74 -7.02
N ALA A 424 14.84 14.03 -7.77
CA ALA A 424 13.47 14.00 -7.28
C ALA A 424 12.53 13.32 -8.27
N LEU A 425 11.55 12.58 -7.73
CA LEU A 425 10.48 11.91 -8.46
C LEU A 425 9.17 12.67 -8.23
N ALA A 426 8.38 12.80 -9.30
CA ALA A 426 6.97 13.19 -9.21
C ALA A 426 6.12 12.32 -10.14
N LEU A 427 4.92 11.98 -9.69
CA LEU A 427 3.92 11.24 -10.45
C LEU A 427 2.55 11.88 -10.24
N GLN A 428 1.75 12.00 -11.29
CA GLN A 428 0.37 12.46 -11.18
C GLN A 428 -0.50 11.88 -12.30
N GLY A 429 -1.79 11.64 -12.02
CA GLY A 429 -2.72 11.20 -13.05
C GLY A 429 -3.95 10.56 -12.48
N ARG A 430 -4.55 9.66 -13.26
CA ARG A 430 -5.76 8.93 -12.89
C ARG A 430 -5.63 7.46 -13.26
N ALA A 431 -6.29 6.59 -12.49
CA ALA A 431 -6.34 5.16 -12.76
C ALA A 431 -7.73 4.62 -12.42
N ALA A 432 -8.24 3.67 -13.18
CA ALA A 432 -9.42 2.89 -12.85
C ALA A 432 -8.97 1.42 -12.79
N LEU A 433 -8.82 0.88 -11.57
CA LEU A 433 -8.12 -0.39 -11.33
C LEU A 433 -9.06 -1.55 -10.95
N LEU A 434 -10.31 -1.25 -10.59
CA LEU A 434 -11.23 -2.19 -9.95
C LEU A 434 -12.33 -2.74 -10.88
N GLY A 435 -12.12 -2.65 -12.20
CA GLY A 435 -13.01 -3.22 -13.21
C GLY A 435 -12.33 -4.30 -14.07
N PRO A 436 -13.09 -4.95 -14.96
CA PRO A 436 -12.57 -5.99 -15.86
C PRO A 436 -11.54 -5.45 -16.87
N THR A 437 -11.60 -4.14 -17.16
CA THR A 437 -10.72 -3.45 -18.10
C THR A 437 -9.99 -2.32 -17.38
N PRO A 438 -8.90 -2.61 -16.66
CA PRO A 438 -8.16 -1.58 -15.95
C PRO A 438 -7.59 -0.55 -16.93
N SER A 439 -7.69 0.72 -16.57
CA SER A 439 -7.14 1.82 -17.35
C SER A 439 -6.34 2.78 -16.48
N LEU A 440 -5.34 3.45 -17.06
CA LEU A 440 -4.58 4.48 -16.35
C LEU A 440 -4.04 5.52 -17.33
N SER A 441 -3.90 6.75 -16.85
CA SER A 441 -3.20 7.83 -17.52
C SER A 441 -2.38 8.58 -16.49
N LEU A 442 -1.08 8.33 -16.47
CA LEU A 442 -0.13 8.89 -15.52
C LEU A 442 0.93 9.70 -16.25
N LYS A 443 1.32 10.81 -15.65
CA LYS A 443 2.51 11.57 -15.97
C LYS A 443 3.50 11.39 -14.83
N ALA A 444 4.66 10.83 -15.13
CA ALA A 444 5.75 10.69 -14.18
C ALA A 444 6.95 11.52 -14.63
N SER A 445 7.77 11.96 -13.70
CA SER A 445 9.00 12.68 -13.99
C SER A 445 10.05 12.36 -12.95
N ILE A 446 11.30 12.33 -13.41
CA ILE A 446 12.47 12.26 -12.56
C ILE A 446 13.33 13.46 -12.93
N HIS A 447 13.68 14.29 -11.96
CA HIS A 447 14.48 15.48 -12.16
C HIS A 447 15.88 15.29 -11.58
N ARG A 448 16.90 15.47 -12.43
CA ARG A 448 18.33 15.46 -12.06
C ARG A 448 18.78 14.26 -11.22
N MET A 449 18.34 13.05 -11.57
CA MET A 449 18.83 11.83 -10.93
C MET A 449 20.30 11.59 -11.29
N VAL A 450 21.12 11.25 -10.30
CA VAL A 450 22.57 11.06 -10.49
C VAL A 450 22.82 9.75 -11.23
N LEU A 451 23.37 9.80 -12.44
CA LEU A 451 23.52 8.62 -13.31
C LEU A 451 24.39 7.50 -12.73
N PRO A 452 25.51 7.78 -12.02
CA PRO A 452 26.30 6.75 -11.37
C PRO A 452 25.53 5.76 -10.49
N SER A 453 24.38 6.15 -9.89
CA SER A 453 23.55 5.24 -9.09
C SER A 453 22.94 4.10 -9.93
N THR A 454 22.84 4.27 -11.24
CA THR A 454 22.28 3.28 -12.19
C THR A 454 23.30 2.29 -12.74
N ASN A 455 24.58 2.42 -12.38
CA ASN A 455 25.66 1.55 -12.87
C ASN A 455 25.39 0.02 -12.71
N PRO A 456 24.72 -0.47 -11.64
CA PRO A 456 24.27 -1.87 -11.55
C PRO A 456 23.51 -2.36 -12.78
N TYR A 457 22.66 -1.52 -13.39
CA TYR A 457 21.88 -1.84 -14.58
C TYR A 457 22.68 -1.69 -15.89
N LEU A 458 23.64 -0.77 -15.93
CA LEU A 458 24.45 -0.49 -17.12
C LEU A 458 25.49 -1.58 -17.40
N LYS A 459 26.03 -2.21 -16.34
CA LYS A 459 27.08 -3.23 -16.44
C LYS A 459 26.69 -4.40 -17.35
N ARG A 460 25.44 -4.86 -17.30
CA ARG A 460 24.96 -6.00 -18.10
C ARG A 460 24.69 -5.65 -19.57
N THR A 461 24.42 -4.38 -19.87
CA THR A 461 23.83 -3.97 -21.15
C THR A 461 24.82 -3.19 -22.03
N VAL A 462 25.65 -2.34 -21.43
CA VAL A 462 26.43 -1.31 -22.15
C VAL A 462 27.95 -1.54 -22.04
N SER A 463 28.41 -2.43 -21.13
CA SER A 463 29.84 -2.69 -20.84
C SER A 463 30.66 -1.45 -20.43
N HIS A 464 29.97 -0.39 -20.00
CA HIS A 464 30.56 0.86 -19.52
C HIS A 464 29.84 1.27 -18.23
N TYR A 465 30.55 1.98 -17.36
CA TYR A 465 29.93 2.67 -16.22
C TYR A 465 29.92 4.18 -16.47
N THR A 466 28.93 4.84 -15.90
CA THR A 466 28.87 6.29 -15.83
C THR A 466 29.71 6.77 -14.65
N THR A 467 30.61 7.71 -14.91
CA THR A 467 31.41 8.38 -13.88
C THR A 467 30.76 9.67 -13.42
N ASP A 468 30.04 10.33 -14.33
CA ASP A 468 29.35 11.60 -14.07
C ASP A 468 28.13 11.74 -14.98
N GLY A 469 27.25 12.65 -14.61
CA GLY A 469 26.08 13.07 -15.36
C GLY A 469 24.77 12.93 -14.57
N THR A 470 23.73 13.58 -15.11
CA THR A 470 22.39 13.55 -14.53
C THR A 470 21.34 13.16 -15.57
N LEU A 471 20.32 12.44 -15.11
CA LEU A 471 19.15 12.05 -15.86
C LEU A 471 17.97 12.94 -15.46
N THR A 472 17.35 13.59 -16.44
CA THR A 472 16.00 14.14 -16.29
C THR A 472 15.09 13.43 -17.29
N THR A 473 13.96 12.89 -16.84
CA THR A 473 13.00 12.22 -17.71
C THR A 473 11.58 12.65 -17.41
N ALA A 474 10.77 12.81 -18.45
CA ALA A 474 9.32 12.96 -18.37
C ALA A 474 8.68 11.77 -19.08
N MET A 475 7.69 11.14 -18.45
CA MET A 475 7.08 9.89 -18.88
C MET A 475 5.56 10.06 -18.94
N ASP A 476 4.97 9.84 -20.11
CA ASP A 476 3.52 9.69 -20.29
C ASP A 476 3.19 8.19 -20.37
N ILE A 477 2.47 7.69 -19.37
CA ILE A 477 2.09 6.27 -19.22
C ILE A 477 0.58 6.16 -19.42
N ARG A 478 0.14 5.33 -20.37
CA ARG A 478 -1.27 5.07 -20.67
C ARG A 478 -1.53 3.57 -20.69
N LEU A 479 -2.61 3.13 -20.07
CA LEU A 479 -3.15 1.79 -20.19
C LEU A 479 -4.59 1.89 -20.67
N SER A 480 -4.90 1.18 -21.75
CA SER A 480 -6.25 0.98 -22.28
C SER A 480 -6.34 -0.39 -22.93
N ASP A 481 -7.39 -1.15 -22.63
CA ASP A 481 -7.70 -2.44 -23.28
C ASP A 481 -6.50 -3.41 -23.32
N ASP A 482 -5.90 -3.69 -22.15
CA ASP A 482 -4.71 -4.54 -21.98
C ASP A 482 -3.42 -3.99 -22.62
N ARG A 483 -3.43 -2.82 -23.29
CA ARG A 483 -2.26 -2.25 -23.97
C ARG A 483 -1.65 -1.11 -23.15
N LEU A 484 -0.43 -1.34 -22.66
CA LEU A 484 0.40 -0.34 -21.98
C LEU A 484 1.24 0.41 -22.99
N GLU A 485 1.16 1.73 -22.99
CA GLU A 485 1.95 2.66 -23.79
C GLU A 485 2.70 3.63 -22.88
N ILE A 486 4.01 3.71 -23.05
CA ILE A 486 4.90 4.56 -22.27
C ILE A 486 5.73 5.37 -23.26
N THR A 487 5.62 6.69 -23.19
CA THR A 487 6.50 7.61 -23.93
C THR A 487 7.38 8.31 -22.93
N SER A 488 8.70 8.14 -23.06
CA SER A 488 9.69 8.71 -22.14
C SER A 488 10.61 9.69 -22.86
N ASP A 489 10.53 10.97 -22.53
CA ASP A 489 11.45 12.00 -22.96
C ASP A 489 12.63 12.08 -21.98
N VAL A 490 13.78 11.56 -22.40
CA VAL A 490 14.98 11.39 -21.59
C VAL A 490 16.02 12.43 -21.99
N THR A 491 16.49 13.21 -21.02
CA THR A 491 17.60 14.14 -21.14
C THR A 491 18.75 13.71 -20.24
N LEU A 492 19.90 13.41 -20.83
CA LEU A 492 21.14 13.15 -20.12
C LEU A 492 22.02 14.40 -20.21
N SER A 493 22.44 14.95 -19.07
CA SER A 493 23.33 16.10 -18.99
C SER A 493 24.68 15.69 -18.43
N ASP A 494 25.76 16.27 -18.93
CA ASP A 494 27.13 16.06 -18.44
C ASP A 494 27.58 14.59 -18.43
N LEU A 495 26.99 13.76 -19.29
CA LEU A 495 27.27 12.32 -19.34
C LEU A 495 28.76 12.05 -19.65
N GLN A 496 29.40 11.35 -18.73
CA GLN A 496 30.74 10.78 -18.88
C GLN A 496 30.70 9.27 -18.63
N VAL A 497 31.40 8.52 -19.48
CA VAL A 497 31.43 7.06 -19.41
C VAL A 497 32.87 6.55 -19.49
N GLU A 498 33.12 5.46 -18.78
CA GLU A 498 34.39 4.73 -18.85
C GLU A 498 34.13 3.25 -19.16
N PRO A 499 35.02 2.61 -19.95
CA PRO A 499 34.90 1.19 -20.26
C PRO A 499 35.19 0.33 -19.03
N ILE A 500 34.45 -0.76 -18.87
CA ILE A 500 34.74 -1.76 -17.84
C ILE A 500 35.97 -2.56 -18.27
N GLN A 501 37.07 -2.45 -17.51
CA GLN A 501 38.24 -3.31 -17.73
C GLN A 501 37.79 -4.78 -17.58
N ASP A 502 38.18 -5.63 -18.54
CA ASP A 502 37.77 -7.05 -18.71
C ASP A 502 36.41 -7.34 -19.40
N SER A 503 35.67 -6.36 -19.91
CA SER A 503 34.45 -6.69 -20.67
C SER A 503 34.78 -7.20 -22.09
N THR A 504 34.52 -8.48 -22.37
CA THR A 504 34.63 -9.11 -23.70
C THR A 504 33.51 -8.67 -24.66
N HIS A 505 32.49 -7.98 -24.15
CA HIS A 505 31.26 -7.63 -24.86
C HIS A 505 31.32 -6.20 -25.42
N ARG A 506 31.43 -6.07 -26.74
CA ARG A 506 31.31 -4.77 -27.44
C ARG A 506 29.85 -4.50 -27.82
N THR A 507 28.90 -4.73 -26.91
CA THR A 507 27.44 -4.78 -27.18
C THR A 507 26.92 -3.56 -27.96
N VAL A 508 27.34 -2.34 -27.59
CA VAL A 508 26.92 -1.12 -28.28
C VAL A 508 27.48 -1.06 -29.70
N GLN A 509 28.76 -1.40 -29.86
CA GLN A 509 29.44 -1.35 -31.16
C GLN A 509 28.95 -2.46 -32.09
N GLU A 510 28.67 -3.66 -31.56
CA GLU A 510 28.10 -4.78 -32.31
C GLU A 510 26.68 -4.49 -32.81
N ARG A 511 25.87 -3.77 -32.02
CA ARG A 511 24.47 -3.47 -32.36
C ARG A 511 24.28 -2.21 -33.22
N ILE A 512 25.11 -1.18 -33.03
CA ILE A 512 24.96 0.13 -33.68
C ILE A 512 26.05 0.41 -34.72
N GLY A 513 27.17 -0.32 -34.70
CA GLY A 513 28.32 -0.10 -35.59
C GLY A 513 29.27 1.01 -35.13
N LEU A 514 28.97 1.70 -34.02
CA LEU A 514 29.76 2.82 -33.49
C LEU A 514 30.23 2.58 -32.06
N PRO A 515 31.48 2.95 -31.70
CA PRO A 515 31.92 2.96 -30.30
C PRO A 515 31.05 3.90 -29.44
N LEU A 516 30.74 3.50 -28.21
CA LEU A 516 29.84 4.26 -27.32
C LEU A 516 30.29 5.72 -27.10
N GLY A 517 31.59 5.95 -26.89
CA GLY A 517 32.11 7.32 -26.71
C GLY A 517 31.87 8.22 -27.93
N LEU A 518 31.97 7.67 -29.14
CA LEU A 518 31.64 8.41 -30.37
C LEU A 518 30.14 8.65 -30.47
N LEU A 519 29.32 7.64 -30.19
CA LEU A 519 27.86 7.75 -30.18
C LEU A 519 27.39 8.85 -29.23
N ILE A 520 27.89 8.86 -27.99
CA ILE A 520 27.62 9.91 -26.99
C ILE A 520 28.01 11.28 -27.53
N THR A 521 29.17 11.40 -28.19
CA THR A 521 29.63 12.68 -28.75
C THR A 521 28.72 13.18 -29.87
N LEU A 522 28.21 12.27 -30.72
CA LEU A 522 27.32 12.63 -31.82
C LEU A 522 25.89 12.97 -31.36
N LEU A 523 25.44 12.35 -30.27
CA LEU A 523 24.11 12.59 -29.70
C LEU A 523 24.04 13.84 -28.83
N LYS A 524 25.18 14.41 -28.42
CA LYS A 524 25.24 15.64 -27.62
C LYS A 524 24.86 16.85 -28.48
N ASP A 525 23.94 17.67 -27.97
CA ASP A 525 23.61 18.99 -28.51
C ASP A 525 24.71 20.02 -28.20
N ASP A 526 24.53 21.26 -28.69
CA ASP A 526 25.48 22.37 -28.44
C ASP A 526 25.63 22.72 -26.94
N ALA A 527 24.65 22.34 -26.12
CA ALA A 527 24.68 22.49 -24.67
C ALA A 527 25.27 21.26 -23.95
N GLY A 528 25.78 20.27 -24.70
CA GLY A 528 26.38 19.06 -24.15
C GLY A 528 25.39 18.01 -23.63
N ARG A 529 24.10 18.14 -23.95
CA ARG A 529 23.00 17.27 -23.49
C ARG A 529 22.60 16.26 -24.56
N ILE A 530 22.15 15.10 -24.14
CA ILE A 530 21.61 14.06 -25.02
C ILE A 530 20.11 13.97 -24.78
N VAL A 531 19.30 14.22 -25.80
CA VAL A 531 17.84 14.18 -25.72
C VAL A 531 17.32 13.04 -26.60
N ILE A 532 16.63 12.09 -25.98
CA ILE A 532 16.09 10.90 -26.66
C ILE A 532 14.67 10.64 -26.18
N THR A 533 13.75 10.42 -27.11
CA THR A 533 12.37 10.02 -26.82
C THR A 533 12.22 8.53 -27.09
N PHE A 534 11.83 7.76 -26.06
CA PHE A 534 11.61 6.32 -26.15
C PHE A 534 10.11 5.99 -26.11
N PRO A 535 9.51 5.57 -27.23
CA PRO A 535 8.18 4.99 -27.22
C PRO A 535 8.27 3.49 -26.91
N VAL A 536 7.50 3.03 -25.93
CA VAL A 536 7.36 1.62 -25.59
C VAL A 536 5.88 1.27 -25.54
N SER A 537 5.48 0.21 -26.22
CA SER A 537 4.10 -0.26 -26.20
C SER A 537 4.03 -1.78 -26.18
N GLY A 538 3.09 -2.35 -25.45
CA GLY A 538 2.86 -3.81 -25.44
C GLY A 538 1.64 -4.22 -24.61
N PRO A 539 1.17 -5.47 -24.76
CA PRO A 539 0.09 -6.01 -23.96
C PRO A 539 0.56 -6.31 -22.51
N LEU A 540 -0.28 -6.07 -21.50
CA LEU A 540 -0.02 -6.45 -20.10
C LEU A 540 -0.10 -7.97 -19.90
N SER A 541 -1.02 -8.63 -20.61
CA SER A 541 -1.22 -10.09 -20.56
C SER A 541 0.01 -10.91 -20.98
N ASN A 542 0.87 -10.34 -21.83
CA ASN A 542 2.14 -10.94 -22.20
C ASN A 542 3.29 -9.92 -22.01
N PRO A 543 3.85 -9.83 -20.79
CA PRO A 543 4.85 -8.84 -20.43
C PRO A 543 6.23 -9.11 -21.05
N SER A 544 6.32 -9.81 -22.18
CA SER A 544 7.49 -9.82 -23.07
C SER A 544 7.64 -8.46 -23.76
N PHE A 545 7.55 -7.37 -23.01
CA PHE A 545 7.81 -6.03 -23.50
C PHE A 545 9.26 -6.02 -23.99
N ASP A 546 9.44 -5.88 -25.30
CA ASP A 546 10.75 -5.89 -25.93
C ASP A 546 11.46 -4.53 -25.75
N TRP A 547 11.52 -4.05 -24.49
CA TRP A 547 12.11 -2.76 -24.09
C TRP A 547 13.52 -2.63 -24.64
N THR A 548 14.28 -3.74 -24.62
CA THR A 548 15.64 -3.78 -25.13
C THR A 548 15.65 -3.42 -26.61
N ASN A 549 14.86 -4.08 -27.46
CA ASN A 549 14.84 -3.80 -28.89
C ASN A 549 14.24 -2.44 -29.23
N ALA A 550 13.22 -1.97 -28.50
CA ALA A 550 12.65 -0.63 -28.67
C ALA A 550 13.68 0.47 -28.39
N VAL A 551 14.45 0.35 -27.30
CA VAL A 551 15.55 1.26 -26.95
C VAL A 551 16.61 1.26 -28.06
N TRP A 552 17.05 0.08 -28.54
CA TRP A 552 18.05 -0.01 -29.60
C TRP A 552 17.56 0.54 -30.95
N ALA A 553 16.32 0.26 -31.34
CA ALA A 553 15.73 0.77 -32.57
C ALA A 553 15.60 2.31 -32.54
N THR A 554 15.19 2.85 -31.40
CA THR A 554 15.12 4.30 -31.16
C THR A 554 16.49 4.94 -31.25
N LEU A 555 17.50 4.36 -30.59
CA LEU A 555 18.88 4.85 -30.61
C LEU A 555 19.46 4.80 -32.03
N ARG A 556 19.24 3.71 -32.77
CA ARG A 556 19.61 3.60 -34.20
C ARG A 556 18.92 4.68 -35.03
N ASN A 557 17.62 4.89 -34.85
CA ASN A 557 16.86 5.91 -35.57
C ASN A 557 17.30 7.33 -35.19
N ALA A 558 17.71 7.60 -33.95
CA ALA A 558 18.25 8.88 -33.54
C ALA A 558 19.57 9.17 -34.27
N VAL A 559 20.46 8.18 -34.36
CA VAL A 559 21.70 8.27 -35.14
C VAL A 559 21.39 8.46 -36.64
N VAL A 560 20.47 7.69 -37.21
CA VAL A 560 20.05 7.83 -38.61
C VAL A 560 19.38 9.19 -38.88
N LYS A 561 18.63 9.74 -37.91
CA LYS A 561 18.03 11.08 -38.02
C LYS A 561 19.10 12.17 -37.98
N LEU A 562 20.12 12.04 -37.14
CA LEU A 562 21.27 12.95 -37.17
C LEU A 562 22.02 12.91 -38.51
N ILE A 563 22.05 11.74 -39.15
CA ILE A 563 22.58 11.52 -40.50
C ILE A 563 21.66 12.10 -41.60
N THR A 564 20.34 12.15 -41.39
CA THR A 564 19.35 12.58 -42.40
C THR A 564 18.76 13.99 -42.21
N LEU A 565 19.05 14.68 -41.09
CA LEU A 565 18.73 16.09 -40.92
C LEU A 565 19.47 16.93 -41.99
N PRO A 566 18.83 17.92 -42.62
CA PRO A 566 19.47 18.80 -43.58
C PRO A 566 20.35 19.83 -42.86
N ILE A 567 21.41 19.38 -42.18
CA ILE A 567 22.47 20.27 -41.73
C ILE A 567 23.48 20.37 -42.87
N ARG A 568 23.56 21.56 -43.46
CA ARG A 568 24.49 21.99 -44.52
C ARG A 568 25.99 21.91 -44.15
N SER A 569 26.45 20.96 -43.32
CA SER A 569 27.86 20.93 -42.89
C SER A 569 28.58 19.58 -42.88
N ILE A 570 27.92 18.41 -42.90
CA ILE A 570 28.66 17.12 -43.01
C ILE A 570 27.82 16.03 -43.71
N GLY A 571 28.08 15.74 -44.98
CA GLY A 571 27.96 14.38 -45.54
C GLY A 571 26.60 13.92 -46.05
N ARG A 572 26.34 13.89 -47.36
CA ARG A 572 25.28 13.06 -47.96
C ARG A 572 25.76 11.61 -48.05
N PHE A 573 25.23 10.75 -47.20
CA PHE A 573 25.54 9.32 -47.15
C PHE A 573 24.96 8.57 -48.37
N VAL A 574 25.79 7.80 -49.07
CA VAL A 574 25.35 6.93 -50.19
C VAL A 574 25.62 5.48 -49.79
N MET A 575 24.55 4.73 -49.51
CA MET A 575 24.62 3.28 -49.32
C MET A 575 24.69 2.60 -50.70
N GLY A 576 25.91 2.36 -51.17
CA GLY A 576 26.16 1.46 -52.30
C GLY A 576 26.36 0.04 -51.78
N GLY A 577 25.50 -0.88 -52.19
CA GLY A 577 25.62 -2.28 -51.82
C GLY A 577 26.90 -2.88 -52.41
N HIS A 578 27.86 -3.23 -51.56
CA HIS A 578 28.66 -4.46 -51.54
C HIS A 578 29.51 -4.43 -50.26
N GLN A 579 29.75 -5.60 -49.68
CA GLN A 579 30.47 -5.82 -48.43
C GLN A 579 31.71 -4.93 -48.31
N HIS A 580 31.67 -3.93 -47.42
CA HIS A 580 32.68 -3.43 -46.47
C HIS A 580 32.02 -2.28 -45.68
N ASP A 581 32.00 -2.36 -44.34
CA ASP A 581 31.45 -1.32 -43.43
C ASP A 581 32.33 -0.06 -43.49
N GLU A 582 32.17 0.75 -44.53
CA GLU A 582 32.92 2.00 -44.71
C GLU A 582 31.99 3.22 -44.62
N LEU A 583 32.24 4.11 -43.65
CA LEU A 583 31.55 5.40 -43.55
C LEU A 583 32.25 6.43 -44.46
N ALA A 584 31.71 6.67 -45.65
CA ALA A 584 32.13 7.74 -46.54
C ALA A 584 31.55 9.11 -46.10
N LEU A 585 32.40 10.13 -46.01
CA LEU A 585 32.05 11.51 -45.68
C LEU A 585 31.98 12.37 -46.96
N ASP A 586 31.28 13.51 -46.89
CA ASP A 586 31.22 14.42 -48.05
C ASP A 586 32.64 14.85 -48.45
N PRO A 587 32.93 14.92 -49.76
CA PRO A 587 34.25 15.30 -50.23
C PRO A 587 34.53 16.79 -50.00
N ILE A 588 35.81 17.15 -49.93
CA ILE A 588 36.25 18.55 -49.93
C ILE A 588 36.36 19.00 -51.38
N ILE A 589 35.55 19.98 -51.78
CA ILE A 589 35.48 20.46 -53.17
C ILE A 589 36.53 21.56 -53.39
N PHE A 590 37.12 21.57 -54.59
CA PHE A 590 38.08 22.54 -55.05
C PHE A 590 37.63 23.16 -56.38
N ASP A 591 38.12 24.36 -56.68
CA ASP A 591 37.92 24.96 -57.99
C ASP A 591 38.86 24.31 -59.03
N PRO A 592 38.41 24.11 -60.28
CA PRO A 592 39.22 23.51 -61.35
C PRO A 592 40.60 24.16 -61.50
N GLY A 593 41.65 23.35 -61.52
CA GLY A 593 43.04 23.82 -61.65
C GLY A 593 43.64 24.45 -60.37
N SER A 594 42.87 24.63 -59.30
CA SER A 594 43.33 25.26 -58.05
C SER A 594 43.54 24.27 -56.91
N SER A 595 44.61 24.43 -56.13
CA SER A 595 44.85 23.68 -54.89
C SER A 595 44.39 24.41 -53.62
N ALA A 596 43.90 25.65 -53.76
CA ALA A 596 43.45 26.44 -52.62
C ALA A 596 42.19 25.82 -52.00
N ILE A 597 42.21 25.60 -50.68
CA ILE A 597 41.01 25.21 -49.94
C ILE A 597 40.04 26.37 -50.02
N ARG A 598 38.84 26.12 -50.55
CA ARG A 598 37.84 27.17 -50.71
C ARG A 598 37.38 27.70 -49.34
N PRO A 599 37.11 29.01 -49.20
CA PRO A 599 36.67 29.60 -47.93
C PRO A 599 35.41 28.95 -47.34
N ASP A 600 34.49 28.47 -48.20
CA ASP A 600 33.26 27.79 -47.79
C ASP A 600 33.49 26.38 -47.23
N MET A 601 34.64 25.75 -47.53
CA MET A 601 35.01 24.43 -47.02
C MET A 601 35.78 24.48 -45.69
N GLU A 602 36.23 25.67 -45.26
CA GLU A 602 37.05 25.82 -44.05
C GLU A 602 36.29 25.42 -42.77
N ARG A 603 35.01 25.79 -42.66
CA ARG A 603 34.15 25.40 -41.52
C ARG A 603 34.01 23.89 -41.42
N LYS A 604 33.87 23.22 -42.56
CA LYS A 604 33.75 21.75 -42.65
C LYS A 604 35.01 21.04 -42.14
N LEU A 605 36.20 21.58 -42.43
CA LEU A 605 37.46 21.03 -41.91
C LEU A 605 37.59 21.21 -40.39
N GLN A 606 37.08 22.32 -39.83
CA GLN A 606 37.04 22.54 -38.38
C GLN A 606 36.12 21.55 -37.67
N ASP A 607 34.96 21.25 -38.25
CA ASP A 607 34.00 20.29 -37.72
C ASP A 607 34.57 18.86 -37.75
N LEU A 608 35.19 18.49 -38.87
CA LEU A 608 35.87 17.20 -39.01
C LEU A 608 37.04 17.05 -38.02
N ALA A 609 37.83 18.11 -37.82
CA ALA A 609 38.91 18.10 -36.84
C ALA A 609 38.41 17.95 -35.40
N ARG A 610 37.24 18.51 -35.06
CA ARG A 610 36.60 18.32 -33.75
C ARG A 610 36.16 16.87 -33.56
N LEU A 611 35.49 16.28 -34.56
CA LEU A 611 35.04 14.88 -34.54
C LEU A 611 36.21 13.89 -34.38
N LEU A 612 37.28 14.08 -35.14
CA LEU A 612 38.44 13.17 -35.07
C LEU A 612 39.20 13.25 -33.74
N ARG A 613 39.08 14.37 -33.01
CA ARG A 613 39.72 14.52 -31.70
C ARG A 613 38.99 13.72 -30.61
N SER A 614 37.66 13.73 -30.61
CA SER A 614 36.87 12.92 -29.67
C SER A 614 36.93 11.44 -30.01
N ALA A 615 36.97 11.10 -31.29
CA ALA A 615 37.14 9.73 -31.78
C ALA A 615 38.62 9.31 -31.79
N ASN A 616 39.26 9.16 -30.62
CA ASN A 616 40.71 8.98 -30.47
C ASN A 616 41.35 7.78 -31.22
N ARG A 617 40.55 6.84 -31.73
CA ARG A 617 40.99 5.59 -32.40
C ARG A 617 40.53 5.44 -33.86
N THR A 618 40.07 6.51 -34.50
CA THR A 618 39.58 6.46 -35.89
C THR A 618 40.63 7.01 -36.86
N ILE A 619 40.84 6.32 -37.99
CA ILE A 619 41.69 6.78 -39.09
C ILE A 619 40.78 7.41 -40.15
N LEU A 620 41.17 8.59 -40.66
CA LEU A 620 40.50 9.23 -41.80
C LEU A 620 41.38 9.07 -43.04
N HIS A 621 40.91 8.24 -43.96
CA HIS A 621 41.42 8.06 -45.30
C HIS A 621 41.07 9.27 -46.17
N ILE A 622 42.09 9.82 -46.82
CA ILE A 622 42.00 11.03 -47.64
C ILE A 622 42.38 10.65 -49.07
N THR A 623 41.37 10.46 -49.91
CA THR A 623 41.55 9.96 -51.28
C THR A 623 41.51 11.12 -52.28
N PRO A 624 42.63 11.43 -52.96
CA PRO A 624 42.63 12.44 -54.00
C PRO A 624 41.84 11.97 -55.23
N VAL A 625 41.00 12.82 -55.80
CA VAL A 625 40.24 12.50 -57.02
C VAL A 625 40.61 13.45 -58.15
N LEU A 626 41.14 12.88 -59.23
CA LEU A 626 41.37 13.57 -60.49
C LEU A 626 40.06 13.63 -61.29
N CYS A 627 39.62 14.83 -61.64
CA CYS A 627 38.38 15.04 -62.40
C CYS A 627 38.67 15.60 -63.80
N PRO A 628 37.82 15.34 -64.81
CA PRO A 628 38.00 15.85 -66.17
C PRO A 628 38.05 17.39 -66.24
N ALA A 629 37.35 18.08 -65.33
CA ALA A 629 37.36 19.54 -65.23
C ALA A 629 38.75 20.12 -64.90
N ASP A 630 39.59 19.41 -64.15
CA ASP A 630 40.97 19.84 -63.89
C ASP A 630 41.83 19.71 -65.15
N LEU A 631 41.66 18.61 -65.91
CA LEU A 631 42.39 18.38 -67.15
C LEU A 631 42.03 19.46 -68.20
N GLU A 632 40.76 19.81 -68.29
CA GLU A 632 40.29 20.88 -69.18
C GLU A 632 40.82 22.25 -68.76
N ALA A 633 40.91 22.54 -67.45
CA ALA A 633 41.53 23.76 -66.96
C ALA A 633 43.00 23.84 -67.37
N PHE A 634 43.75 22.74 -67.29
CA PHE A 634 45.16 22.69 -67.70
C PHE A 634 45.36 22.77 -69.22
N ARG A 635 44.44 22.23 -70.02
CA ARG A 635 44.47 22.38 -71.49
C ARG A 635 44.27 23.83 -71.94
N ARG A 636 43.59 24.65 -71.13
CA ARG A 636 43.33 26.07 -71.41
C ARG A 636 44.41 27.03 -70.89
N LEU A 637 45.35 26.53 -70.08
CA LEU A 637 46.37 27.32 -69.41
C LEU A 637 47.77 26.93 -69.91
N PRO A 638 48.67 27.89 -70.19
CA PRO A 638 50.04 27.57 -70.58
C PRO A 638 50.79 26.81 -69.47
N PRO A 639 51.67 25.83 -69.77
CA PRO A 639 52.38 25.04 -68.76
C PRO A 639 53.11 25.83 -67.68
N ALA A 640 53.63 27.02 -68.04
CA ALA A 640 54.29 27.93 -67.09
C ALA A 640 53.35 28.49 -65.98
N SER A 641 52.03 28.35 -66.16
CA SER A 641 51.01 28.78 -65.19
C SER A 641 50.44 27.62 -64.36
N TRP A 642 50.94 26.40 -64.57
CA TRP A 642 50.51 25.25 -63.79
C TRP A 642 51.08 25.32 -62.36
N PRO A 643 50.36 24.80 -61.36
CA PRO A 643 50.74 24.91 -59.95
C PRO A 643 52.00 24.11 -59.57
N VAL A 644 52.62 23.42 -60.53
CA VAL A 644 53.82 22.60 -60.39
C VAL A 644 54.72 22.88 -61.61
N PRO A 645 55.97 23.37 -61.44
CA PRO A 645 56.90 23.60 -62.54
C PRO A 645 57.30 22.30 -63.25
N ASP A 646 57.70 22.39 -64.51
CA ASP A 646 58.34 21.30 -65.28
C ASP A 646 57.48 20.04 -65.51
N LEU A 647 56.18 20.21 -65.76
CA LEU A 647 55.29 19.12 -66.16
C LEU A 647 54.94 19.22 -67.65
N ASP A 648 54.99 18.07 -68.33
CA ASP A 648 54.87 18.00 -69.79
C ASP A 648 53.44 17.71 -70.28
N THR A 649 52.55 17.20 -69.40
CA THR A 649 51.19 16.80 -69.80
C THR A 649 50.11 17.29 -68.83
N PRO A 650 48.91 17.67 -69.32
CA PRO A 650 47.77 18.00 -68.47
C PRO A 650 47.40 16.87 -67.49
N GLU A 651 47.60 15.61 -67.90
CA GLU A 651 47.33 14.43 -67.10
C GLU A 651 48.29 14.32 -65.90
N THR A 652 49.58 14.57 -66.09
CA THR A 652 50.57 14.58 -64.99
C THR A 652 50.33 15.77 -64.05
N ALA A 653 50.04 16.95 -64.61
CA ALA A 653 49.64 18.13 -63.83
C ALA A 653 48.37 17.90 -62.99
N GLY A 654 47.37 17.25 -63.57
CA GLY A 654 46.15 16.84 -62.89
C GLY A 654 46.40 15.92 -61.70
N HIS A 655 47.21 14.87 -61.87
CA HIS A 655 47.53 13.93 -60.80
C HIS A 655 48.26 14.62 -59.64
N VAL A 656 49.30 15.43 -59.93
CA VAL A 656 50.03 16.14 -58.88
C VAL A 656 49.13 17.14 -58.16
N LEU A 657 48.24 17.82 -58.88
CA LEU A 657 47.26 18.73 -58.28
C LEU A 657 46.30 18.01 -57.33
N ALA A 658 45.74 16.87 -57.75
CA ALA A 658 44.83 16.08 -56.92
C ALA A 658 45.52 15.62 -55.63
N VAL A 659 46.73 15.06 -55.73
CA VAL A 659 47.53 14.64 -54.57
C VAL A 659 47.86 15.82 -53.65
N ARG A 660 48.27 16.96 -54.22
CA ARG A 660 48.55 18.18 -53.44
C ARG A 660 47.35 18.64 -52.62
N ARG A 661 46.14 18.60 -53.19
CA ARG A 661 44.89 18.93 -52.46
C ARG A 661 44.68 18.01 -51.27
N ALA A 662 44.87 16.69 -51.43
CA ALA A 662 44.73 15.73 -50.33
C ALA A 662 45.71 16.03 -49.19
N TYR A 663 46.99 16.31 -49.49
CA TYR A 663 47.97 16.69 -48.47
C TYR A 663 47.65 18.03 -47.80
N LEU A 664 47.12 19.02 -48.52
CA LEU A 664 46.68 20.28 -47.93
C LEU A 664 45.51 20.08 -46.96
N VAL A 665 44.54 19.22 -47.30
CA VAL A 665 43.45 18.82 -46.41
C VAL A 665 43.99 18.12 -45.16
N ALA A 666 44.88 17.14 -45.33
CA ALA A 666 45.51 16.42 -44.22
C ALA A 666 46.29 17.36 -43.28
N ALA A 667 47.11 18.25 -43.85
CA ALA A 667 47.87 19.23 -43.09
C ALA A 667 46.98 20.21 -42.34
N ARG A 668 45.88 20.66 -42.95
CA ARG A 668 44.91 21.57 -42.31
C ARG A 668 44.23 20.90 -41.12
N LEU A 669 43.78 19.65 -41.27
CA LEU A 669 43.17 18.86 -40.19
C LEU A 669 44.17 18.62 -39.04
N ALA A 670 45.41 18.24 -39.36
CA ALA A 670 46.47 18.06 -38.37
C ALA A 670 46.72 19.35 -37.55
N GLY A 671 46.77 20.50 -38.23
CA GLY A 671 47.00 21.80 -37.60
C GLY A 671 45.86 22.30 -36.70
N LEU A 672 44.60 22.11 -37.10
CA LEU A 672 43.44 22.71 -36.41
C LEU A 672 43.25 22.21 -34.96
N LYS A 673 43.66 20.98 -34.63
CA LYS A 673 43.47 20.38 -33.30
C LYS A 673 44.61 19.46 -32.81
N LYS A 674 45.82 19.57 -33.38
CA LYS A 674 46.97 18.68 -33.09
C LYS A 674 46.63 17.20 -33.31
N LEU A 675 45.93 16.88 -34.41
CA LEU A 675 45.65 15.49 -34.76
C LEU A 675 46.96 14.81 -35.22
N SER A 676 47.17 13.56 -34.82
CA SER A 676 48.33 12.78 -35.27
C SER A 676 48.25 12.52 -36.77
N SER A 677 49.32 12.83 -37.50
CA SER A 677 49.43 12.59 -38.95
C SER A 677 49.26 11.10 -39.31
N ALA A 678 49.59 10.18 -38.39
CA ALA A 678 49.40 8.75 -38.57
C ALA A 678 47.90 8.34 -38.67
N ARG A 679 46.99 9.24 -38.30
CA ARG A 679 45.53 9.04 -38.39
C ARG A 679 44.91 9.64 -39.65
N LEU A 680 45.71 10.26 -40.52
CA LEU A 680 45.27 10.98 -41.71
C LEU A 680 46.04 10.50 -42.96
N PRO A 681 46.04 9.19 -43.29
CA PRO A 681 46.72 8.69 -44.48
C PRO A 681 46.11 9.30 -45.75
N VAL A 682 46.98 9.67 -46.69
CA VAL A 682 46.60 10.05 -48.04
C VAL A 682 46.68 8.80 -48.92
N ASP A 683 45.55 8.40 -49.50
CA ASP A 683 45.45 7.21 -50.35
C ASP A 683 45.91 7.49 -51.79
N PRO A 684 46.16 6.45 -52.60
CA PRO A 684 46.44 6.61 -54.02
C PRO A 684 45.33 7.39 -54.75
N PRO A 685 45.67 8.26 -55.71
CA PRO A 685 44.69 9.04 -56.44
C PRO A 685 43.75 8.14 -57.26
N ARG A 686 42.46 8.49 -57.25
CA ARG A 686 41.46 7.87 -58.14
C ARG A 686 41.12 8.83 -59.29
N GLN A 687 40.78 8.26 -60.44
CA GLN A 687 40.32 9.03 -61.59
C GLN A 687 38.80 8.93 -61.72
N ASP A 688 38.14 10.08 -61.80
CA ASP A 688 36.72 10.19 -62.11
C ASP A 688 36.55 10.36 -63.63
N THR A 689 35.71 9.52 -64.24
CA THR A 689 35.42 9.54 -65.68
C THR A 689 34.03 10.11 -65.99
N SER A 690 33.29 10.59 -64.98
CA SER A 690 31.96 11.14 -65.17
C SER A 690 31.97 12.57 -65.72
N ASP A 691 31.08 12.84 -66.69
CA ASP A 691 30.87 14.18 -67.23
C ASP A 691 30.21 15.08 -66.16
N GLY A 692 30.85 16.21 -65.86
CA GLY A 692 30.36 17.20 -64.88
C GLY A 692 30.87 17.03 -63.44
N GLY A 693 31.78 16.09 -63.17
CA GLY A 693 32.40 15.91 -61.86
C GLY A 693 33.23 17.12 -61.40
N MET A 694 32.99 17.61 -60.18
CA MET A 694 33.78 18.68 -59.57
C MET A 694 35.08 18.13 -58.95
N PRO A 695 36.21 18.86 -59.08
CA PRO A 695 37.47 18.53 -58.41
C PRO A 695 37.32 18.38 -56.91
N ARG A 696 37.83 17.28 -56.35
CA ARG A 696 37.55 16.96 -54.94
C ARG A 696 38.56 16.03 -54.28
N VAL A 697 38.52 16.02 -52.95
CA VAL A 697 39.16 15.03 -52.09
C VAL A 697 38.07 14.24 -51.36
N GLU A 698 38.02 12.93 -51.57
CA GLU A 698 37.09 12.04 -50.91
C GLU A 698 37.63 11.66 -49.52
N LEU A 699 36.72 11.47 -48.57
CA LEU A 699 37.03 11.30 -47.16
C LEU A 699 36.33 10.04 -46.64
N GLN A 700 37.08 9.12 -46.04
CA GLN A 700 36.56 7.83 -45.57
C GLN A 700 37.07 7.52 -44.17
N LEU A 701 36.23 6.97 -43.29
CA LEU A 701 36.64 6.58 -41.94
C LEU A 701 36.96 5.08 -41.90
N GLU A 702 38.22 4.72 -41.61
CA GLU A 702 38.65 3.35 -41.36
C GLU A 702 38.80 3.08 -39.85
N LYS A 703 38.33 1.91 -39.43
CA LYS A 703 38.44 1.38 -38.07
C LYS A 703 39.85 0.82 -37.84
N THR A 704 40.56 1.30 -36.83
CA THR A 704 41.78 0.61 -36.36
C THR A 704 41.41 -0.44 -35.31
N ASP A 705 41.47 -1.72 -35.67
CA ASP A 705 41.51 -2.79 -34.69
C ASP A 705 42.88 -2.77 -33.99
N GLY A 706 42.88 -2.72 -32.66
CA GLY A 706 44.05 -2.43 -31.81
C GLY A 706 45.19 -3.46 -31.82
N ALA A 707 45.39 -4.21 -32.91
CA ALA A 707 46.37 -5.26 -33.03
C ALA A 707 47.07 -5.29 -34.41
N ASN A 708 47.58 -4.15 -34.89
CA ASN A 708 48.78 -4.08 -35.76
C ASN A 708 48.99 -2.66 -36.27
N VAL A 709 49.75 -1.84 -35.53
CA VAL A 709 50.19 -0.52 -36.01
C VAL A 709 51.55 -0.60 -36.73
N ILE A 710 52.19 -1.78 -36.78
CA ILE A 710 53.57 -1.90 -37.31
C ILE A 710 53.68 -2.79 -38.58
N GLY A 711 52.67 -3.61 -38.91
CA GLY A 711 52.81 -4.63 -39.96
C GLY A 711 52.31 -4.29 -41.38
N ARG A 712 51.38 -3.35 -41.56
CA ARG A 712 50.68 -3.17 -42.87
C ARG A 712 51.32 -2.15 -43.82
N THR A 713 52.18 -1.26 -43.33
CA THR A 713 52.80 -0.22 -44.16
C THR A 713 53.85 -0.76 -45.14
N LEU A 714 54.32 -2.00 -44.98
CA LEU A 714 55.34 -2.61 -45.85
C LEU A 714 54.79 -3.47 -46.99
N SER A 715 53.49 -3.83 -47.01
CA SER A 715 52.97 -4.74 -48.04
C SER A 715 52.35 -4.04 -49.26
N ARG A 716 52.16 -2.71 -49.22
CA ARG A 716 51.47 -1.95 -50.29
C ARG A 716 52.40 -1.20 -51.24
N ASN A 717 53.72 -1.31 -51.07
CA ASN A 717 54.75 -0.62 -51.87
C ASN A 717 55.54 -1.57 -52.81
N GLN A 718 54.98 -2.74 -53.14
CA GLN A 718 55.40 -3.51 -54.30
C GLN A 718 54.19 -3.72 -55.21
N GLY A 719 54.12 -2.90 -56.25
CA GLY A 719 53.07 -2.87 -57.27
C GLY A 719 53.36 -1.75 -58.23
#